data_AF-A0A3D0DKP3-F1
#
_entry.id   AF-A0A3D0DKP3-F1
#
_cell.length_a   1.000
_cell.length_b   1.000
_cell.length_c   1.000
_cell.angle_alpha   90.00
_cell.angle_beta   90.00
_cell.angle_gamma   90.00
#
_symmetry.space_group_name_H-M   'P 1'
#
loop_
_entity.id
_entity.type
_entity.pdbx_description
1 polymer ?
#
loop_
_entity_poly.entity_id
_entity_poly.type
_entity_poly.pdbx_seq_one_letter_code
_entity_poly.pdbx_strand_id
1 'polypeptide(L)'
;MADSKGFYFDKVRAAADMTERLVIQGYILDGFLDKVRPRAAVFIGSKPARALNVKLEVVKLPPLYTRRRDGNTMSYLAFFYVDMQDVSKRLAETSGAKLVVITENKDRERTLIYKGSLSKLREMVYSFSFNINDAYIHDGKTFIGGWIGGDSSTVIKIEGKKNKKSSSYEEVGIDGTSRVGNEKYAGPLGYQIERAEHREISVFYPEIPETELLGFTLYVEGEYSKLRITMSYGNKSYTKVITTGKSNFELDSSNTIVRYSGKVVRNLKNYGVKETVNKIKLHMYLPVLTQSRRYNKWINNEVPDKDKQDKQRVLQKEFEYRPLLSLLVPLYETEENFLDELIAAVQKQTYDNWEICFSDGSKDSSRLSAIIGRYSEKDSRIKYIAEKKGPLGISENTNQAFKIAVGDFVVLGDHDDLIDPDAFYCTVEAMNQEGGRDIDVIYTDEDKTNAIASRRFEPTIKPKFNQMLLESCNYITHMFVVRSSIVKEVGGFNEKCDGAQDYDFILRCVEKADKVHHINRILYSWRISEKSTAGNPKAKMYAYNSGVTALQGHYDRMGIRAKAEIGDHLGYYHTRYEYEGNPLLYVVIVNSDDEKYKCTVDSIKSKSSFRNIEYIRVDADDKLTYGHLINRGIDEVLMLAAGDDDTAAEDIYVAFIEAGVTMMGEDELAQMIGALTVRPEISAIG
;
A
#
# COMPACT_ATOMS: atom_id res chain seq x y z
N MET A 1 5.17 0.74 -35.62
CA MET A 1 5.51 0.97 -34.20
C MET A 1 6.76 0.15 -33.89
N ALA A 2 7.82 0.35 -34.67
CA ALA A 2 9.15 -0.16 -34.34
C ALA A 2 9.91 1.01 -33.72
N ASP A 3 10.53 0.76 -32.57
CA ASP A 3 11.51 1.58 -31.86
C ASP A 3 11.06 2.90 -31.21
N SER A 4 10.09 2.83 -30.29
CA SER A 4 10.15 3.74 -29.15
C SER A 4 11.18 3.19 -28.16
N LYS A 5 12.45 3.62 -28.28
CA LYS A 5 13.44 3.36 -27.22
C LYS A 5 12.82 3.86 -25.91
N GLY A 6 12.68 3.02 -24.89
CA GLY A 6 12.32 3.47 -23.52
C GLY A 6 10.85 3.74 -23.18
N PHE A 7 9.90 3.87 -24.12
CA PHE A 7 8.46 3.99 -23.80
C PHE A 7 7.66 2.79 -24.32
N TYR A 8 6.84 2.20 -23.44
CA TYR A 8 5.95 1.09 -23.75
C TYR A 8 4.50 1.49 -23.59
N PHE A 9 3.83 1.62 -24.73
CA PHE A 9 2.42 1.98 -24.81
C PHE A 9 1.52 0.98 -24.06
N ASP A 10 0.65 1.49 -23.18
CA ASP A 10 -0.38 0.72 -22.48
C ASP A 10 -1.77 1.01 -23.05
N LYS A 11 -2.25 2.25 -22.91
CA LYS A 11 -3.59 2.65 -23.35
C LYS A 11 -3.71 4.14 -23.71
N VAL A 12 -4.75 4.46 -24.48
CA VAL A 12 -5.22 5.83 -24.74
C VAL A 12 -6.64 5.95 -24.21
N ARG A 13 -6.93 7.01 -23.47
CA ARG A 13 -8.24 7.25 -22.82
C ARG A 13 -8.54 8.75 -22.74
N ALA A 14 -9.80 9.11 -22.48
CA ALA A 14 -10.14 10.46 -22.03
C ALA A 14 -9.63 10.67 -20.59
N ALA A 15 -9.37 11.92 -20.22
CA ALA A 15 -9.09 12.28 -18.84
C ALA A 15 -10.32 12.03 -17.97
N ALA A 16 -10.09 11.57 -16.73
CA ALA A 16 -11.17 11.20 -15.82
C ALA A 16 -11.76 12.41 -15.07
N ASP A 17 -10.99 13.49 -14.93
CA ASP A 17 -11.40 14.79 -14.38
C ASP A 17 -12.38 15.57 -15.30
N MET A 18 -12.89 14.91 -16.34
CA MET A 18 -13.87 15.44 -17.29
C MET A 18 -13.40 16.62 -18.14
N THR A 19 -12.11 16.97 -18.09
CA THR A 19 -11.49 17.93 -19.00
C THR A 19 -11.47 17.38 -20.42
N GLU A 20 -11.47 18.26 -21.44
CA GLU A 20 -11.36 17.86 -22.85
C GLU A 20 -9.91 17.47 -23.20
N ARG A 21 -9.31 16.61 -22.38
CA ARG A 21 -7.93 16.12 -22.53
C ARG A 21 -7.92 14.65 -22.87
N LEU A 22 -6.97 14.29 -23.73
CA LEU A 22 -6.64 12.91 -24.06
C LEU A 22 -5.43 12.48 -23.22
N VAL A 23 -5.51 11.31 -22.60
CA VAL A 23 -4.39 10.71 -21.86
C VAL A 23 -3.82 9.56 -22.68
N ILE A 24 -2.53 9.65 -23.01
CA ILE A 24 -1.75 8.54 -23.55
C ILE A 24 -0.88 8.02 -22.41
N GLN A 25 -1.15 6.79 -21.99
CA GLN A 25 -0.51 6.16 -20.84
C GLN A 25 0.40 5.02 -21.29
N GLY A 26 1.56 4.90 -20.64
CA GLY A 26 2.47 3.80 -20.85
C GLY A 26 3.59 3.77 -19.82
N TYR A 27 4.42 2.75 -19.89
CA TYR A 27 5.49 2.52 -18.94
C TYR A 27 6.83 2.96 -19.51
N ILE A 28 7.75 3.42 -18.67
CA ILE A 28 9.04 3.96 -19.07
C ILE A 28 10.21 3.23 -18.40
N LEU A 29 11.28 2.99 -19.17
CA LEU A 29 12.57 2.52 -18.67
C LEU A 29 13.29 3.61 -17.89
N ASP A 30 14.03 3.20 -16.86
CA ASP A 30 14.92 4.12 -16.15
C ASP A 30 15.91 4.82 -17.10
N GLY A 31 16.21 6.09 -16.85
CA GLY A 31 17.07 6.94 -17.70
C GLY A 31 16.44 7.46 -19.01
N PHE A 32 15.27 6.99 -19.45
CA PHE A 32 14.61 7.53 -20.66
C PHE A 32 14.06 8.96 -20.48
N LEU A 33 13.78 9.36 -19.24
CA LEU A 33 13.15 10.64 -18.92
C LEU A 33 14.13 11.82 -18.80
N ASP A 34 15.44 11.56 -18.89
CA ASP A 34 16.45 12.59 -18.71
C ASP A 34 16.37 13.63 -19.85
N LYS A 35 15.66 14.73 -19.55
CA LYS A 35 15.55 15.94 -20.38
C LYS A 35 14.78 15.76 -21.70
N VAL A 36 13.68 15.01 -21.70
CA VAL A 36 12.75 14.92 -22.84
C VAL A 36 11.63 15.97 -22.79
N ARG A 37 11.22 16.48 -23.95
CA ARG A 37 10.10 17.42 -24.10
C ARG A 37 8.99 16.80 -24.94
N PRO A 38 7.75 16.66 -24.42
CA PRO A 38 6.65 16.13 -25.22
C PRO A 38 6.17 17.16 -26.23
N ARG A 39 5.76 16.71 -27.43
CA ARG A 39 5.09 17.53 -28.44
C ARG A 39 3.90 16.77 -29.03
N ALA A 40 2.81 17.48 -29.29
CA ALA A 40 1.63 16.94 -29.93
C ALA A 40 1.16 17.83 -31.08
N ALA A 41 0.70 17.22 -32.18
CA ALA A 41 0.09 17.95 -33.29
C ALA A 41 -0.88 17.08 -34.08
N VAL A 42 -1.87 17.72 -34.67
CA VAL A 42 -2.75 17.15 -35.69
C VAL A 42 -2.07 17.29 -37.05
N PHE A 43 -2.03 16.19 -37.81
CA PHE A 43 -1.55 16.13 -39.18
C PHE A 43 -2.69 15.79 -40.14
N ILE A 44 -2.68 16.40 -41.32
CA ILE A 44 -3.49 15.99 -42.47
C ILE A 44 -2.51 15.54 -43.56
N GLY A 45 -2.49 14.24 -43.84
CA GLY A 45 -1.43 13.65 -44.67
C GLY A 45 -0.06 13.78 -43.99
N SER A 46 0.90 14.43 -44.66
CA SER A 46 2.24 14.72 -44.17
C SER A 46 2.40 16.12 -43.56
N LYS A 47 1.40 16.98 -43.66
CA LYS A 47 1.48 18.38 -43.21
C LYS A 47 0.90 18.55 -41.79
N PRO A 48 1.60 19.28 -40.89
CA PRO A 48 1.03 19.64 -39.60
C PRO A 48 -0.08 20.68 -39.82
N ALA A 49 -1.27 20.39 -39.30
CA ALA A 49 -2.45 21.25 -39.39
C ALA A 49 -2.63 22.11 -38.13
N ARG A 50 -2.33 21.56 -36.95
CA ARG A 50 -2.50 22.26 -35.66
C ARG A 50 -1.55 21.68 -34.61
N ALA A 51 -0.78 22.52 -33.94
CA ALA A 51 -0.04 22.11 -32.74
C ALA A 51 -0.98 22.06 -31.53
N LEU A 52 -0.75 21.11 -30.62
CA LEU A 52 -1.53 20.93 -29.39
C LEU A 52 -0.60 20.98 -28.19
N ASN A 53 -1.11 21.48 -27.08
CA ASN A 53 -0.42 21.42 -25.81
C ASN A 53 -0.40 19.97 -25.32
N VAL A 54 0.75 19.54 -24.80
CA VAL A 54 0.90 18.24 -24.15
C VAL A 54 1.72 18.39 -22.87
N LYS A 55 1.16 17.90 -21.77
CA LYS A 55 1.86 17.79 -20.48
C LYS A 55 2.29 16.35 -20.28
N LEU A 56 3.53 16.14 -19.86
CA LEU A 56 4.02 14.84 -19.41
C LEU A 56 4.04 14.84 -17.89
N GLU A 57 3.40 13.84 -17.29
CA GLU A 57 3.55 13.51 -15.87
C GLU A 57 4.05 12.08 -15.73
N VAL A 58 4.85 11.84 -14.70
CA VAL A 58 5.48 10.55 -14.45
C VAL A 58 5.31 10.18 -12.99
N VAL A 59 5.02 8.90 -12.74
CA VAL A 59 4.83 8.33 -11.42
C VAL A 59 5.82 7.18 -11.27
N LYS A 60 6.68 7.24 -10.23
CA LYS A 60 7.62 6.16 -9.90
C LYS A 60 6.82 4.95 -9.41
N LEU A 61 7.09 3.78 -9.98
CA LEU A 61 6.41 2.54 -9.59
C LEU A 61 7.10 1.90 -8.37
N PRO A 62 6.34 1.24 -7.47
CA PRO A 62 6.92 0.48 -6.37
C PRO A 62 7.85 -0.65 -6.87
N PRO A 63 8.86 -1.08 -6.08
CA PRO A 63 9.85 -2.09 -6.45
C PRO A 63 9.28 -3.41 -6.98
N LEU A 64 8.09 -3.81 -6.54
CA LEU A 64 7.39 -5.04 -6.96
C LEU A 64 7.07 -5.11 -8.47
N TYR A 65 7.07 -3.97 -9.19
CA TYR A 65 6.71 -3.90 -10.62
C TYR A 65 7.92 -3.82 -11.56
N THR A 66 9.14 -3.92 -11.02
CA THR A 66 10.29 -3.27 -11.66
C THR A 66 11.12 -4.14 -12.60
N ARG A 67 10.99 -5.47 -12.65
CA ARG A 67 11.93 -6.31 -13.46
C ARG A 67 11.30 -7.08 -14.62
N ARG A 68 11.90 -6.94 -15.82
CA ARG A 68 11.72 -7.87 -16.94
C ARG A 68 12.78 -8.97 -16.97
N ARG A 69 12.51 -9.99 -17.79
CA ARG A 69 13.35 -11.18 -18.00
C ARG A 69 14.70 -10.88 -18.70
N ASP A 70 14.86 -9.70 -19.29
CA ASP A 70 16.05 -9.21 -19.98
C ASP A 70 16.87 -8.21 -19.14
N GLY A 71 16.53 -8.03 -17.85
CA GLY A 71 17.26 -7.15 -16.92
C GLY A 71 16.87 -5.67 -16.97
N ASN A 72 15.99 -5.26 -17.89
CA ASN A 72 15.53 -3.88 -18.01
C ASN A 72 14.51 -3.52 -16.92
N THR A 73 14.77 -2.42 -16.20
CA THR A 73 13.95 -1.96 -15.08
C THR A 73 12.84 -1.00 -15.54
N MET A 74 11.57 -1.37 -15.32
CA MET A 74 10.42 -0.51 -15.56
C MET A 74 10.15 0.34 -14.31
N SER A 75 10.75 1.51 -14.24
CA SER A 75 10.76 2.32 -13.02
C SER A 75 9.60 3.32 -12.96
N TYR A 76 8.96 3.66 -14.09
CA TYR A 76 7.95 4.73 -14.13
C TYR A 76 6.71 4.41 -14.97
N LEU A 77 5.58 4.96 -14.56
CA LEU A 77 4.36 5.11 -15.34
C LEU A 77 4.27 6.55 -15.85
N ALA A 78 3.99 6.73 -17.14
CA ALA A 78 3.97 8.04 -17.78
C ALA A 78 2.62 8.35 -18.43
N PHE A 79 2.23 9.60 -18.30
CA PHE A 79 0.95 10.14 -18.75
C PHE A 79 1.20 11.37 -19.62
N PHE A 80 0.89 11.26 -20.90
CA PHE A 80 0.90 12.39 -21.84
C PHE A 80 -0.53 12.93 -21.96
N TYR A 81 -0.80 14.04 -21.29
CA TYR A 81 -2.05 14.79 -21.33
C TYR A 81 -2.05 15.73 -22.52
N VAL A 82 -2.78 15.38 -23.58
CA VAL A 82 -2.92 16.20 -24.78
C VAL A 82 -4.21 17.01 -24.69
N ASP A 83 -4.08 18.34 -24.79
CA ASP A 83 -5.23 19.26 -24.76
C ASP A 83 -5.97 19.28 -26.10
N MET A 84 -7.28 19.03 -26.05
CA MET A 84 -8.14 18.96 -27.23
C MET A 84 -9.21 20.06 -27.28
N GLN A 85 -9.25 21.00 -26.33
CA GLN A 85 -10.32 22.01 -26.21
C GLN A 85 -10.54 22.83 -27.49
N ASP A 86 -9.45 23.17 -28.19
CA ASP A 86 -9.50 23.98 -29.43
C ASP A 86 -9.64 23.15 -30.72
N VAL A 87 -9.84 21.83 -30.62
CA VAL A 87 -9.94 20.96 -31.80
C VAL A 87 -11.37 20.91 -32.31
N SER A 88 -11.66 21.78 -33.30
CA SER A 88 -12.99 21.85 -33.91
C SER A 88 -13.48 20.51 -34.48
N LYS A 89 -14.80 20.30 -34.43
CA LYS A 89 -15.47 19.13 -35.03
C LYS A 89 -15.11 18.95 -36.51
N ARG A 90 -15.08 20.06 -37.27
CA ARG A 90 -14.70 20.09 -38.69
C ARG A 90 -13.29 19.56 -38.95
N LEU A 91 -12.33 19.92 -38.09
CA LEU A 91 -10.95 19.42 -38.21
C LEU A 91 -10.88 17.91 -37.93
N ALA A 92 -11.63 17.43 -36.94
CA ALA A 92 -11.66 16.01 -36.60
C ALA A 92 -12.33 15.13 -37.67
N GLU A 93 -13.31 15.67 -38.40
CA GLU A 93 -14.01 14.98 -39.49
C GLU A 93 -13.24 15.04 -40.82
N THR A 94 -12.16 15.80 -40.89
CA THR A 94 -11.32 15.87 -42.10
C THR A 94 -10.67 14.50 -42.36
N SER A 95 -10.91 13.95 -43.55
CA SER A 95 -10.39 12.65 -43.95
C SER A 95 -8.87 12.58 -43.82
N GLY A 96 -8.38 11.55 -43.14
CA GLY A 96 -6.95 11.32 -42.93
C GLY A 96 -6.30 12.17 -41.82
N ALA A 97 -7.06 12.98 -41.07
CA ALA A 97 -6.55 13.71 -39.91
C ALA A 97 -6.08 12.75 -38.80
N LYS A 98 -4.84 12.93 -38.32
CA LYS A 98 -4.22 12.09 -37.30
C LYS A 98 -3.58 12.93 -36.19
N LEU A 99 -3.81 12.54 -34.94
CA LEU A 99 -3.01 13.02 -33.82
C LEU A 99 -1.66 12.30 -33.83
N VAL A 100 -0.58 13.04 -33.67
CA VAL A 100 0.78 12.54 -33.49
C VAL A 100 1.34 13.12 -32.21
N VAL A 101 1.86 12.26 -31.33
CA VAL A 101 2.54 12.62 -30.08
C VAL A 101 3.94 12.04 -30.10
N ILE A 102 4.91 12.89 -29.84
CA ILE A 102 6.34 12.56 -29.83
C ILE A 102 6.98 13.09 -28.56
N THR A 103 8.14 12.55 -28.20
CA THR A 103 9.11 13.21 -27.32
C THR A 103 10.31 13.66 -28.13
N GLU A 104 10.94 14.74 -27.71
CA GLU A 104 12.19 15.25 -28.28
C GLU A 104 13.23 15.37 -27.16
N ASN A 105 14.42 14.78 -27.33
CA ASN A 105 15.50 14.87 -26.35
C ASN A 105 16.34 16.17 -26.55
N LYS A 106 17.40 16.35 -25.75
CA LYS A 106 18.31 17.50 -25.88
C LYS A 106 18.99 17.60 -27.24
N ASP A 107 19.28 16.46 -27.87
CA ASP A 107 19.93 16.36 -29.17
C ASP A 107 18.94 16.50 -30.34
N ARG A 108 17.68 16.85 -30.06
CA ARG A 108 16.57 17.00 -31.01
C ARG A 108 16.17 15.70 -31.72
N GLU A 109 16.58 14.55 -31.19
CA GLU A 109 16.08 13.26 -31.65
C GLU A 109 14.63 13.09 -31.21
N ARG A 110 13.78 12.61 -32.13
CA ARG A 110 12.34 12.49 -31.92
C ARG A 110 11.93 11.04 -31.80
N THR A 111 11.26 10.72 -30.70
CA THR A 111 10.69 9.39 -30.47
C THR A 111 9.17 9.46 -30.62
N LEU A 112 8.60 8.57 -31.45
CA LEU A 112 7.15 8.48 -31.62
C LEU A 112 6.52 7.78 -30.41
N ILE A 113 5.65 8.50 -29.69
CA ILE A 113 4.89 7.97 -28.56
C ILE A 113 3.57 7.39 -29.04
N TYR A 114 2.82 8.15 -29.84
CA TYR A 114 1.50 7.73 -30.30
C TYR A 114 1.10 8.36 -31.64
N LYS A 115 0.35 7.61 -32.45
CA LYS A 115 -0.27 8.08 -33.69
C LYS A 115 -1.65 7.46 -33.86
N GLY A 116 -2.70 8.30 -33.94
CA GLY A 116 -4.09 7.83 -33.99
C GLY A 116 -4.98 8.70 -34.88
N SER A 117 -6.12 8.15 -35.32
CA SER A 117 -7.14 8.88 -36.09
C SER A 117 -7.83 9.92 -35.21
N LEU A 118 -7.88 11.18 -35.66
CA LEU A 118 -8.42 12.28 -34.86
C LEU A 118 -9.92 12.14 -34.59
N SER A 119 -10.71 11.66 -35.57
CA SER A 119 -12.15 11.45 -35.43
C SER A 119 -12.49 10.51 -34.26
N LYS A 120 -11.81 9.36 -34.18
CA LYS A 120 -12.00 8.38 -33.09
C LYS A 120 -11.60 8.93 -31.72
N LEU A 121 -10.53 9.72 -31.67
CA LEU A 121 -10.03 10.29 -30.41
C LEU A 121 -10.97 11.39 -29.90
N ARG A 122 -11.53 12.19 -30.81
CA ARG A 122 -12.52 13.20 -30.45
C ARG A 122 -13.76 12.56 -29.83
N GLU A 123 -14.34 11.55 -30.47
CA GLU A 123 -15.50 10.84 -29.91
C GLU A 123 -15.24 10.35 -28.48
N MET A 124 -14.03 9.86 -28.20
CA MET A 124 -13.63 9.40 -26.89
C MET A 124 -13.52 10.53 -25.85
N VAL A 125 -12.88 11.67 -26.18
CA VAL A 125 -12.68 12.81 -25.25
C VAL A 125 -14.00 13.48 -24.87
N TYR A 126 -14.99 13.45 -25.77
CA TYR A 126 -16.31 14.03 -25.53
C TYR A 126 -17.32 13.03 -24.94
N SER A 127 -16.89 11.84 -24.55
CA SER A 127 -17.71 10.85 -23.83
C SER A 127 -17.59 10.99 -22.31
N PHE A 128 -18.59 10.53 -21.56
CA PHE A 128 -18.54 10.53 -20.09
C PHE A 128 -17.65 9.39 -19.57
N SER A 129 -16.64 9.73 -18.77
CA SER A 129 -15.64 8.78 -18.24
C SER A 129 -16.18 8.09 -16.99
N PHE A 130 -16.31 6.76 -17.03
CA PHE A 130 -16.64 5.96 -15.86
C PHE A 130 -16.28 4.50 -16.10
N ASN A 131 -16.24 3.70 -15.04
CA ASN A 131 -16.08 2.27 -15.13
C ASN A 131 -17.00 1.55 -14.15
N ILE A 132 -17.49 0.38 -14.59
CA ILE A 132 -18.21 -0.56 -13.73
C ILE A 132 -17.28 -1.75 -13.59
N ASN A 133 -16.83 -1.97 -12.37
CA ASN A 133 -15.89 -3.02 -12.03
C ASN A 133 -16.64 -4.34 -11.82
N ASP A 134 -17.85 -4.27 -11.27
CA ASP A 134 -18.64 -5.45 -10.93
C ASP A 134 -20.14 -5.16 -10.90
N ALA A 135 -20.92 -6.22 -11.14
CA ALA A 135 -22.37 -6.20 -10.96
C ALA A 135 -22.88 -7.61 -10.65
N TYR A 136 -23.61 -7.79 -9.56
CA TYR A 136 -24.04 -9.10 -9.08
C TYR A 136 -25.34 -9.05 -8.28
N ILE A 137 -26.00 -10.19 -8.17
CA ILE A 137 -27.21 -10.36 -7.36
C ILE A 137 -26.83 -11.07 -6.05
N HIS A 138 -27.30 -10.55 -4.91
CA HIS A 138 -27.14 -11.15 -3.59
C HIS A 138 -28.32 -10.74 -2.70
N ASP A 139 -28.87 -11.68 -1.92
CA ASP A 139 -29.97 -11.45 -0.97
C ASP A 139 -31.15 -10.63 -1.52
N GLY A 140 -31.61 -10.97 -2.72
CA GLY A 140 -32.74 -10.32 -3.38
C GLY A 140 -32.45 -8.91 -3.93
N LYS A 141 -31.20 -8.44 -3.86
CA LYS A 141 -30.75 -7.13 -4.34
C LYS A 141 -29.72 -7.26 -5.46
N THR A 142 -29.65 -6.25 -6.31
CA THR A 142 -28.64 -6.13 -7.36
C THR A 142 -27.62 -5.05 -6.97
N PHE A 143 -26.35 -5.43 -6.87
CA PHE A 143 -25.23 -4.58 -6.50
C PHE A 143 -24.40 -4.22 -7.74
N ILE A 144 -23.92 -2.97 -7.81
CA ILE A 144 -23.07 -2.49 -8.90
C ILE A 144 -21.95 -1.64 -8.31
N GLY A 145 -20.70 -2.07 -8.46
CA GLY A 145 -19.53 -1.31 -8.01
C GLY A 145 -18.73 -0.74 -9.16
N GLY A 146 -18.17 0.45 -8.95
CA GLY A 146 -17.45 1.15 -10.00
C GLY A 146 -16.77 2.44 -9.54
N TRP A 147 -16.32 3.21 -10.51
CA TRP A 147 -15.89 4.59 -10.32
C TRP A 147 -16.43 5.46 -11.44
N ILE A 148 -16.68 6.73 -11.16
CA ILE A 148 -17.15 7.72 -12.14
C ILE A 148 -16.23 8.95 -12.14
N GLY A 149 -16.03 9.57 -13.30
CA GLY A 149 -15.51 10.94 -13.37
C GLY A 149 -16.61 11.95 -13.03
N GLY A 150 -16.23 13.22 -12.84
CA GLY A 150 -17.15 14.29 -12.40
C GLY A 150 -17.16 14.42 -10.88
N ASP A 151 -18.27 14.89 -10.29
CA ASP A 151 -18.41 15.07 -8.84
C ASP A 151 -19.77 14.53 -8.31
N SER A 152 -20.15 14.94 -7.10
CA SER A 152 -21.42 14.56 -6.45
C SER A 152 -22.67 14.99 -7.21
N SER A 153 -22.58 15.97 -8.12
CA SER A 153 -23.67 16.41 -9.01
C SER A 153 -23.94 15.47 -10.19
N THR A 154 -23.09 14.44 -10.39
CA THR A 154 -23.33 13.41 -11.41
C THR A 154 -24.65 12.69 -11.17
N VAL A 155 -25.55 12.76 -12.16
CA VAL A 155 -26.87 12.12 -12.12
C VAL A 155 -26.76 10.70 -12.66
N ILE A 156 -27.28 9.72 -11.91
CA ILE A 156 -27.35 8.31 -12.32
C ILE A 156 -28.82 7.92 -12.50
N LYS A 157 -29.13 7.34 -13.67
CA LYS A 157 -30.42 6.74 -13.98
C LYS A 157 -30.23 5.25 -14.25
N ILE A 158 -31.05 4.41 -13.62
CA ILE A 158 -31.00 2.96 -13.76
C ILE A 158 -32.33 2.44 -14.31
N GLU A 159 -32.25 1.60 -15.34
CA GLU A 159 -33.38 0.85 -15.89
C GLU A 159 -32.98 -0.64 -15.86
N GLY A 160 -33.87 -1.53 -15.42
CA GLY A 160 -33.55 -2.94 -15.24
C GLY A 160 -34.48 -3.88 -15.97
N LYS A 161 -33.91 -4.97 -16.47
CA LYS A 161 -34.66 -6.08 -17.05
C LYS A 161 -34.71 -7.21 -16.02
N LYS A 162 -35.91 -7.48 -15.49
CA LYS A 162 -36.18 -8.66 -14.66
C LYS A 162 -36.07 -9.94 -15.50
N ASN A 163 -35.73 -11.06 -14.88
CA ASN A 163 -35.78 -12.38 -15.54
C ASN A 163 -37.22 -12.66 -16.01
N LYS A 164 -37.46 -12.73 -17.34
CA LYS A 164 -38.82 -12.95 -17.87
C LYS A 164 -39.22 -14.42 -17.85
N LYS A 165 -40.35 -14.74 -17.23
CA LYS A 165 -41.45 -15.40 -17.94
C LYS A 165 -42.47 -14.32 -18.36
N SER A 166 -42.85 -14.32 -19.64
CA SER A 166 -43.99 -13.65 -20.30
C SER A 166 -43.87 -12.22 -20.92
N SER A 167 -44.16 -12.21 -22.23
CA SER A 167 -45.03 -11.36 -23.09
C SER A 167 -44.99 -9.81 -23.14
N SER A 168 -44.96 -9.35 -24.42
CA SER A 168 -45.54 -8.19 -25.18
C SER A 168 -45.75 -6.75 -24.65
N TYR A 169 -45.83 -5.80 -25.62
CA TYR A 169 -46.52 -4.47 -25.68
C TYR A 169 -45.71 -3.20 -26.06
N GLU A 170 -45.90 -2.80 -27.33
CA GLU A 170 -45.71 -1.54 -28.11
C GLU A 170 -44.78 -0.37 -27.73
N GLU A 171 -44.24 0.27 -28.79
CA GLU A 171 -43.27 1.38 -28.84
C GLU A 171 -43.94 2.77 -28.94
N VAL A 172 -43.36 3.78 -28.28
CA VAL A 172 -43.36 5.17 -28.74
C VAL A 172 -41.98 5.76 -28.48
N GLY A 173 -41.33 6.26 -29.54
CA GLY A 173 -40.00 6.88 -29.47
C GLY A 173 -40.06 8.39 -29.51
N ILE A 174 -39.01 9.04 -28.96
CA ILE A 174 -38.62 10.40 -29.31
C ILE A 174 -37.08 10.37 -29.49
N ASP A 175 -36.68 10.72 -30.72
CA ASP A 175 -35.37 11.23 -31.17
C ASP A 175 -34.01 10.74 -30.62
N GLY A 176 -33.40 9.81 -31.37
CA GLY A 176 -32.08 10.15 -31.96
C GLY A 176 -30.90 9.17 -31.81
N THR A 177 -31.03 8.12 -31.01
CA THR A 177 -30.30 6.82 -31.08
C THR A 177 -28.76 6.76 -31.13
N SER A 178 -28.20 5.95 -30.22
CA SER A 178 -27.42 4.78 -30.67
C SER A 178 -28.19 3.52 -30.25
N ARG A 179 -28.51 2.65 -31.23
CA ARG A 179 -29.26 1.41 -31.01
C ARG A 179 -28.33 0.34 -30.43
N VAL A 180 -28.76 -0.35 -29.37
CA VAL A 180 -28.26 -1.68 -29.01
C VAL A 180 -29.46 -2.63 -28.80
N GLY A 181 -29.96 -3.20 -29.90
CA GLY A 181 -30.95 -4.28 -29.93
C GLY A 181 -32.42 -3.90 -29.68
N ASN A 182 -33.27 -4.94 -29.56
CA ASN A 182 -34.75 -4.89 -29.39
C ASN A 182 -35.22 -5.22 -27.95
N GLU A 183 -34.40 -4.99 -26.92
CA GLU A 183 -34.71 -5.43 -25.54
C GLU A 183 -35.41 -4.35 -24.69
N LYS A 184 -36.47 -4.74 -23.97
CA LYS A 184 -37.21 -3.86 -23.02
C LYS A 184 -36.61 -3.89 -21.60
N TYR A 185 -36.47 -2.70 -21.01
CA TYR A 185 -36.04 -2.46 -19.62
C TYR A 185 -37.17 -1.74 -18.87
N ALA A 186 -37.39 -2.07 -17.60
CA ALA A 186 -38.29 -1.33 -16.72
C ALA A 186 -37.53 -0.16 -16.08
N GLY A 187 -38.12 1.03 -15.99
CA GLY A 187 -37.47 2.17 -15.36
C GLY A 187 -38.41 3.35 -15.07
N PRO A 188 -37.95 4.36 -14.30
CA PRO A 188 -36.67 4.39 -13.57
C PRO A 188 -36.71 3.55 -12.28
N LEU A 189 -35.61 2.86 -11.97
CA LEU A 189 -35.46 2.09 -10.72
C LEU A 189 -34.87 2.98 -9.62
N GLY A 190 -35.41 2.85 -8.40
CA GLY A 190 -34.79 3.42 -7.21
C GLY A 190 -33.49 2.70 -6.86
N TYR A 191 -32.52 3.44 -6.34
CA TYR A 191 -31.26 2.89 -5.89
C TYR A 191 -30.74 3.65 -4.67
N GLN A 192 -29.92 2.98 -3.87
CA GLN A 192 -29.05 3.63 -2.89
C GLN A 192 -27.63 3.70 -3.47
N ILE A 193 -26.90 4.76 -3.15
CA ILE A 193 -25.50 4.93 -3.56
C ILE A 193 -24.65 5.19 -2.32
N GLU A 194 -23.61 4.40 -2.16
CA GLU A 194 -22.51 4.70 -1.25
C GLU A 194 -21.33 5.16 -2.08
N ARG A 195 -20.74 6.30 -1.71
CA ARG A 195 -19.55 6.84 -2.36
C ARG A 195 -18.35 6.67 -1.44
N ALA A 196 -17.16 6.47 -2.03
CA ALA A 196 -15.93 6.28 -1.28
C ALA A 196 -14.75 6.93 -2.00
N GLU A 197 -13.75 7.35 -1.22
CA GLU A 197 -12.41 7.62 -1.75
C GLU A 197 -11.88 6.37 -2.44
N HIS A 198 -11.18 6.54 -3.56
CA HIS A 198 -10.56 5.44 -4.26
C HIS A 198 -9.07 5.70 -4.47
N ARG A 199 -8.32 5.68 -3.36
CA ARG A 199 -6.88 6.03 -3.31
C ARG A 199 -6.00 5.29 -4.30
N GLU A 200 -6.36 4.07 -4.66
CA GLU A 200 -5.54 3.27 -5.58
C GLU A 200 -5.81 3.58 -7.07
N ILE A 201 -6.91 4.25 -7.37
CA ILE A 201 -7.19 4.72 -8.74
C ILE A 201 -6.33 5.94 -9.03
N SER A 202 -5.92 6.74 -8.03
CA SER A 202 -5.08 7.93 -8.23
C SER A 202 -3.75 7.57 -8.90
N VAL A 203 -3.19 6.38 -8.64
CA VAL A 203 -1.97 5.90 -9.32
C VAL A 203 -2.17 5.73 -10.83
N PHE A 204 -3.36 5.28 -11.27
CA PHE A 204 -3.68 5.05 -12.69
C PHE A 204 -4.42 6.22 -13.36
N TYR A 205 -4.96 7.12 -12.54
CA TYR A 205 -5.76 8.30 -12.90
C TYR A 205 -5.37 9.47 -12.00
N PRO A 206 -4.11 9.96 -12.08
CA PRO A 206 -3.62 11.00 -11.18
C PRO A 206 -4.28 12.35 -11.39
N GLU A 207 -5.05 12.51 -12.47
CA GLU A 207 -5.92 13.67 -12.66
C GLU A 207 -7.13 13.72 -11.72
N ILE A 208 -7.48 12.61 -11.06
CA ILE A 208 -8.56 12.57 -10.06
C ILE A 208 -8.00 13.05 -8.72
N PRO A 209 -8.59 14.08 -8.09
CA PRO A 209 -8.18 14.49 -6.74
C PRO A 209 -8.41 13.36 -5.73
N GLU A 210 -7.42 13.11 -4.87
CA GLU A 210 -7.50 12.06 -3.83
C GLU A 210 -8.66 12.25 -2.85
N THR A 211 -9.15 13.48 -2.71
CA THR A 211 -10.23 13.88 -1.80
C THR A 211 -11.63 13.70 -2.38
N GLU A 212 -11.79 13.33 -3.65
CA GLU A 212 -13.11 13.18 -4.25
C GLU A 212 -13.68 11.76 -4.10
N LEU A 213 -14.95 11.67 -3.66
CA LEU A 213 -15.69 10.43 -3.48
C LEU A 213 -16.22 9.87 -4.81
N LEU A 214 -15.28 9.44 -5.66
CA LEU A 214 -15.54 8.99 -7.03
C LEU A 214 -15.69 7.47 -7.18
N GLY A 215 -15.28 6.70 -6.17
CA GLY A 215 -15.68 5.31 -6.04
C GLY A 215 -17.15 5.23 -5.65
N PHE A 216 -17.90 4.26 -6.19
CA PHE A 216 -19.29 4.06 -5.80
C PHE A 216 -19.71 2.59 -5.72
N THR A 217 -20.69 2.33 -4.86
CA THR A 217 -21.50 1.12 -4.85
C THR A 217 -22.97 1.50 -4.95
N LEU A 218 -23.66 1.00 -5.98
CA LEU A 218 -25.09 1.15 -6.16
C LEU A 218 -25.82 -0.11 -5.70
N TYR A 219 -26.93 0.10 -5.00
CA TYR A 219 -27.84 -0.95 -4.54
C TYR A 219 -29.19 -0.74 -5.19
N VAL A 220 -29.68 -1.75 -5.91
CA VAL A 220 -30.99 -1.73 -6.55
C VAL A 220 -31.82 -2.86 -5.95
N GLU A 221 -32.98 -2.52 -5.38
CA GLU A 221 -33.91 -3.49 -4.81
C GLU A 221 -34.49 -4.40 -5.90
N GLY A 222 -34.34 -5.71 -5.75
CA GLY A 222 -34.78 -6.71 -6.71
C GLY A 222 -33.65 -7.30 -7.57
N GLU A 223 -33.95 -8.45 -8.17
CA GLU A 223 -33.01 -9.20 -9.01
C GLU A 223 -33.20 -8.86 -10.50
N TYR A 224 -32.21 -8.18 -11.10
CA TYR A 224 -32.24 -7.79 -12.51
C TYR A 224 -31.10 -8.45 -13.26
N SER A 225 -31.36 -9.22 -14.31
CA SER A 225 -30.30 -9.88 -15.11
C SER A 225 -29.55 -8.93 -16.03
N LYS A 226 -30.15 -7.80 -16.38
CA LYS A 226 -29.47 -6.70 -17.06
C LYS A 226 -29.90 -5.37 -16.49
N LEU A 227 -28.96 -4.45 -16.38
CA LEU A 227 -29.22 -3.06 -16.03
C LEU A 227 -28.66 -2.15 -17.12
N ARG A 228 -29.45 -1.16 -17.50
CA ARG A 228 -29.02 -0.02 -18.29
C ARG A 228 -28.79 1.13 -17.33
N ILE A 229 -27.56 1.60 -17.27
CA ILE A 229 -27.13 2.67 -16.39
C ILE A 229 -26.73 3.85 -17.26
N THR A 230 -27.42 4.96 -17.09
CA THR A 230 -27.12 6.24 -17.75
C THR A 230 -26.55 7.17 -16.70
N MET A 231 -25.35 7.69 -16.96
CA MET A 231 -24.68 8.67 -16.11
C MET A 231 -24.54 9.97 -16.88
N SER A 232 -24.88 11.09 -16.24
CA SER A 232 -24.89 12.41 -16.85
C SER A 232 -24.22 13.45 -15.96
N TYR A 233 -23.43 14.33 -16.57
CA TYR A 233 -22.78 15.48 -15.92
C TYR A 233 -22.74 16.66 -16.90
N GLY A 234 -23.41 17.75 -16.54
CA GLY A 234 -23.67 18.86 -17.46
C GLY A 234 -24.32 18.37 -18.76
N ASN A 235 -23.71 18.68 -19.90
CA ASN A 235 -24.21 18.27 -21.23
C ASN A 235 -23.67 16.90 -21.70
N LYS A 236 -22.82 16.23 -20.91
CA LYS A 236 -22.26 14.92 -21.25
C LYS A 236 -23.12 13.83 -20.64
N SER A 237 -23.41 12.78 -21.41
CA SER A 237 -24.03 11.56 -20.88
C SER A 237 -23.42 10.32 -21.51
N TYR A 238 -23.42 9.22 -20.76
CA TYR A 238 -23.06 7.92 -21.28
C TYR A 238 -23.98 6.85 -20.71
N THR A 239 -24.36 5.90 -21.57
CA THR A 239 -25.22 4.78 -21.19
C THR A 239 -24.49 3.47 -21.39
N LYS A 240 -24.49 2.62 -20.36
CA LYS A 240 -23.94 1.25 -20.41
C LYS A 240 -24.99 0.24 -20.04
N VAL A 241 -25.06 -0.80 -20.84
CA VAL A 241 -25.80 -2.01 -20.49
C VAL A 241 -24.83 -2.99 -19.85
N ILE A 242 -25.13 -3.38 -18.62
CA ILE A 242 -24.42 -4.42 -17.89
C ILE A 242 -25.32 -5.64 -17.71
N THR A 243 -24.73 -6.82 -17.74
CA THR A 243 -25.40 -8.07 -17.37
C THR A 243 -24.95 -8.41 -15.97
N THR A 244 -25.90 -8.72 -15.10
CA THR A 244 -25.60 -9.19 -13.75
C THR A 244 -25.45 -10.70 -13.81
N GLY A 245 -24.42 -11.22 -13.15
CA GLY A 245 -24.35 -12.67 -12.90
C GLY A 245 -25.25 -13.01 -11.72
N LYS A 246 -25.87 -14.20 -11.72
CA LYS A 246 -25.97 -14.94 -10.46
C LYS A 246 -24.55 -15.09 -9.99
N SER A 247 -24.20 -14.45 -8.86
CA SER A 247 -22.94 -14.61 -8.14
C SER A 247 -21.74 -15.00 -9.04
N ASN A 248 -20.81 -14.07 -9.30
CA ASN A 248 -19.46 -14.41 -9.82
C ASN A 248 -18.65 -15.31 -8.85
N PHE A 249 -19.32 -16.05 -7.98
CA PHE A 249 -18.82 -17.09 -7.11
C PHE A 249 -18.50 -18.39 -7.86
N GLU A 250 -19.01 -18.59 -9.09
CA GLU A 250 -18.61 -19.69 -9.98
C GLU A 250 -17.92 -19.13 -11.24
N LEU A 251 -16.59 -19.21 -11.26
CA LEU A 251 -15.76 -18.83 -12.42
C LEU A 251 -15.84 -19.92 -13.49
N ASP A 252 -16.66 -19.74 -14.53
CA ASP A 252 -16.45 -20.44 -15.79
C ASP A 252 -15.48 -19.63 -16.67
N SER A 253 -14.30 -20.21 -16.89
CA SER A 253 -13.16 -19.69 -17.66
C SER A 253 -13.47 -19.30 -19.12
N SER A 254 -14.64 -19.67 -19.63
CA SER A 254 -15.06 -19.54 -21.02
C SER A 254 -15.42 -18.10 -21.45
N ASN A 255 -16.06 -17.30 -20.58
CA ASN A 255 -16.59 -15.97 -20.96
C ASN A 255 -15.55 -14.84 -20.98
N THR A 256 -14.43 -15.00 -20.29
CA THR A 256 -13.31 -14.02 -20.31
C THR A 256 -12.55 -14.08 -21.64
N ILE A 257 -12.47 -15.26 -22.26
CA ILE A 257 -11.77 -15.48 -23.54
C ILE A 257 -12.49 -14.78 -24.70
N VAL A 258 -13.83 -14.81 -24.70
CA VAL A 258 -14.66 -14.20 -25.76
C VAL A 258 -14.55 -12.66 -25.74
N ARG A 259 -14.52 -12.03 -24.55
CA ARG A 259 -14.41 -10.57 -24.37
C ARG A 259 -13.08 -9.97 -24.85
N TYR A 260 -12.01 -10.76 -24.87
CA TYR A 260 -10.66 -10.32 -25.25
C TYR A 260 -10.18 -10.87 -26.60
N SER A 261 -10.95 -11.71 -27.28
CA SER A 261 -10.62 -12.35 -28.56
C SER A 261 -9.99 -11.40 -29.60
N GLY A 262 -10.53 -10.19 -29.79
CA GLY A 262 -9.97 -9.19 -30.72
C GLY A 262 -8.63 -8.55 -30.27
N LYS A 263 -8.37 -8.45 -28.96
CA LYS A 263 -7.09 -7.99 -28.39
C LYS A 263 -6.06 -9.14 -28.38
N VAL A 264 -6.51 -10.37 -28.17
CA VAL A 264 -5.71 -11.60 -28.20
C VAL A 264 -5.12 -11.81 -29.59
N VAL A 265 -5.91 -11.72 -30.66
CA VAL A 265 -5.42 -11.86 -32.04
C VAL A 265 -4.39 -10.77 -32.41
N ARG A 266 -4.57 -9.55 -31.90
CA ARG A 266 -3.64 -8.42 -32.12
C ARG A 266 -2.35 -8.56 -31.33
N ASN A 267 -2.43 -9.03 -30.08
CA ASN A 267 -1.27 -9.26 -29.22
C ASN A 267 -0.48 -10.51 -29.64
N LEU A 268 -1.16 -11.56 -30.11
CA LEU A 268 -0.52 -12.74 -30.71
C LEU A 268 0.31 -12.36 -31.95
N LYS A 269 -0.23 -11.51 -32.83
CA LYS A 269 0.48 -11.01 -34.01
C LYS A 269 1.71 -10.15 -33.69
N ASN A 270 1.70 -9.43 -32.56
CA ASN A 270 2.74 -8.45 -32.23
C ASN A 270 3.75 -8.95 -31.18
N TYR A 271 3.38 -9.91 -30.32
CA TYR A 271 4.15 -10.27 -29.12
C TYR A 271 4.22 -11.78 -28.82
N GLY A 272 3.58 -12.64 -29.63
CA GLY A 272 3.63 -14.10 -29.45
C GLY A 272 2.71 -14.66 -28.34
N VAL A 273 2.63 -15.99 -28.26
CA VAL A 273 1.65 -16.73 -27.43
C VAL A 273 1.91 -16.54 -25.93
N LYS A 274 3.16 -16.65 -25.50
CA LYS A 274 3.56 -16.64 -24.07
C LYS A 274 3.30 -15.29 -23.41
N GLU A 275 3.68 -14.20 -24.07
CA GLU A 275 3.53 -12.82 -23.59
C GLU A 275 2.08 -12.35 -23.61
N THR A 276 1.29 -12.84 -24.56
CA THR A 276 -0.15 -12.58 -24.61
C THR A 276 -0.86 -13.23 -23.42
N VAL A 277 -0.49 -14.45 -23.04
CA VAL A 277 -1.01 -15.14 -21.84
C VAL A 277 -0.62 -14.41 -20.56
N ASN A 278 0.62 -13.91 -20.45
CA ASN A 278 1.06 -13.14 -19.27
C ASN A 278 0.38 -11.78 -19.14
N LYS A 279 0.15 -11.05 -20.24
CA LYS A 279 -0.62 -9.79 -20.22
C LYS A 279 -2.09 -9.99 -19.86
N ILE A 280 -2.69 -11.08 -20.33
CA ILE A 280 -4.06 -11.45 -19.96
C ILE A 280 -4.11 -11.80 -18.47
N LYS A 281 -3.16 -12.58 -17.95
CA LYS A 281 -3.02 -12.80 -16.50
C LYS A 281 -2.94 -11.47 -15.75
N LEU A 282 -2.04 -10.56 -16.15
CA LEU A 282 -1.87 -9.24 -15.50
C LEU A 282 -3.16 -8.38 -15.47
N HIS A 283 -3.95 -8.39 -16.56
CA HIS A 283 -5.23 -7.67 -16.63
C HIS A 283 -6.39 -8.41 -15.95
N MET A 284 -6.34 -9.74 -15.85
CA MET A 284 -7.26 -10.54 -15.02
C MET A 284 -6.96 -10.37 -13.53
N TYR A 285 -5.76 -9.93 -13.17
CA TYR A 285 -5.35 -9.53 -11.82
C TYR A 285 -5.53 -8.02 -11.61
N LEU A 286 -6.76 -7.50 -11.76
CA LEU A 286 -7.14 -6.24 -11.13
C LEU A 286 -7.33 -6.52 -9.63
N PRO A 287 -6.31 -6.24 -8.78
CA PRO A 287 -6.18 -6.94 -7.50
C PRO A 287 -7.19 -6.45 -6.50
N VAL A 288 -7.49 -5.16 -6.37
CA VAL A 288 -8.02 -4.72 -5.06
C VAL A 288 -9.49 -5.05 -4.80
N LEU A 289 -10.35 -5.02 -5.82
CA LEU A 289 -11.75 -5.46 -5.66
C LEU A 289 -11.87 -6.98 -5.57
N THR A 290 -10.95 -7.74 -6.18
CA THR A 290 -10.93 -9.20 -6.11
C THR A 290 -10.19 -9.73 -4.88
N GLN A 291 -9.14 -9.03 -4.44
CA GLN A 291 -8.35 -9.22 -3.24
C GLN A 291 -9.24 -8.95 -2.04
N SER A 292 -9.95 -7.82 -1.98
CA SER A 292 -10.93 -7.59 -0.92
C SER A 292 -11.95 -8.71 -0.80
N ARG A 293 -12.49 -9.25 -1.89
CA ARG A 293 -13.51 -10.34 -1.82
C ARG A 293 -12.94 -11.68 -1.41
N ARG A 294 -11.80 -12.08 -2.00
CA ARG A 294 -11.11 -13.33 -1.63
C ARG A 294 -10.62 -13.26 -0.19
N TYR A 295 -10.13 -12.10 0.20
CA TYR A 295 -9.71 -11.79 1.55
C TYR A 295 -10.87 -11.84 2.54
N ASN A 296 -11.99 -11.15 2.29
CA ASN A 296 -13.19 -11.24 3.15
C ASN A 296 -13.68 -12.68 3.29
N LYS A 297 -13.69 -13.47 2.20
CA LYS A 297 -14.05 -14.90 2.29
C LYS A 297 -13.04 -15.69 3.14
N TRP A 298 -11.75 -15.43 2.94
CA TRP A 298 -10.68 -16.10 3.68
C TRP A 298 -10.74 -15.74 5.17
N ILE A 299 -10.73 -14.45 5.52
CA ILE A 299 -10.75 -13.99 6.90
C ILE A 299 -12.02 -14.44 7.64
N ASN A 300 -13.18 -14.47 6.98
CA ASN A 300 -14.41 -15.01 7.58
C ASN A 300 -14.32 -16.52 7.92
N ASN A 301 -13.42 -17.27 7.27
CA ASN A 301 -13.14 -18.66 7.62
C ASN A 301 -12.03 -18.80 8.67
N GLU A 302 -11.16 -17.81 8.81
CA GLU A 302 -10.08 -17.79 9.81
C GLU A 302 -10.58 -17.33 11.19
N VAL A 303 -11.53 -16.38 11.22
CA VAL A 303 -12.24 -15.99 12.44
C VAL A 303 -13.00 -17.20 12.97
N PRO A 304 -12.84 -17.55 14.26
CA PRO A 304 -13.48 -18.75 14.81
C PRO A 304 -15.00 -18.62 14.75
N ASP A 305 -15.64 -19.65 14.20
CA ASP A 305 -17.09 -19.81 14.30
C ASP A 305 -17.52 -20.07 15.76
N LYS A 306 -18.83 -20.11 15.99
CA LYS A 306 -19.38 -20.28 17.33
C LYS A 306 -18.88 -21.55 18.02
N ASP A 307 -18.81 -22.67 17.29
CA ASP A 307 -18.38 -23.96 17.85
C ASP A 307 -16.91 -23.92 18.26
N LYS A 308 -16.04 -23.30 17.45
CA LYS A 308 -14.62 -23.11 17.79
C LYS A 308 -14.46 -22.15 18.97
N GLN A 309 -15.23 -21.08 19.02
CA GLN A 309 -15.21 -20.15 20.15
C GLN A 309 -15.66 -20.84 21.46
N ASP A 310 -16.71 -21.66 21.41
CA ASP A 310 -17.19 -22.40 22.58
C ASP A 310 -16.17 -23.42 23.07
N LYS A 311 -15.45 -24.09 22.14
CA LYS A 311 -14.30 -24.94 22.49
C LYS A 311 -13.17 -24.16 23.15
N GLN A 312 -12.80 -23.00 22.59
CA GLN A 312 -11.76 -22.14 23.17
C GLN A 312 -12.13 -21.69 24.60
N ARG A 313 -13.41 -21.37 24.86
CA ARG A 313 -13.88 -20.98 26.20
C ARG A 313 -13.73 -22.10 27.24
N VAL A 314 -13.78 -23.36 26.81
CA VAL A 314 -13.51 -24.52 27.66
C VAL A 314 -12.00 -24.73 27.82
N LEU A 315 -11.27 -24.82 26.70
CA LEU A 315 -9.83 -25.12 26.68
C LEU A 315 -8.99 -24.09 27.45
N GLN A 316 -9.38 -22.81 27.39
CA GLN A 316 -8.65 -21.76 28.10
C GLN A 316 -8.62 -21.95 29.63
N LYS A 317 -9.56 -22.74 30.19
CA LYS A 317 -9.58 -23.09 31.60
C LYS A 317 -8.50 -24.13 31.97
N GLU A 318 -8.00 -24.85 30.98
CA GLU A 318 -6.97 -25.88 31.14
C GLU A 318 -5.55 -25.31 30.96
N PHE A 319 -5.41 -24.05 30.55
CA PHE A 319 -4.11 -23.38 30.50
C PHE A 319 -3.46 -23.34 31.89
N GLU A 320 -2.21 -23.79 31.96
CA GLU A 320 -1.40 -23.76 33.19
C GLU A 320 -1.10 -22.31 33.59
N TYR A 321 -0.83 -21.45 32.59
CA TYR A 321 -0.60 -20.03 32.79
C TYR A 321 -1.75 -19.18 32.24
N ARG A 322 -2.42 -18.43 33.12
CA ARG A 322 -3.60 -17.61 32.78
C ARG A 322 -3.43 -16.16 33.26
N PRO A 323 -2.54 -15.36 32.64
CA PRO A 323 -2.30 -13.98 33.03
C PRO A 323 -3.53 -13.09 32.81
N LEU A 324 -3.66 -12.05 33.63
CA LEU A 324 -4.65 -11.00 33.38
C LEU A 324 -4.15 -10.07 32.26
N LEU A 325 -4.95 -9.89 31.21
CA LEU A 325 -4.67 -8.92 30.13
C LEU A 325 -5.42 -7.61 30.40
N SER A 326 -4.72 -6.47 30.41
CA SER A 326 -5.32 -5.14 30.52
C SER A 326 -5.29 -4.42 29.18
N LEU A 327 -6.44 -4.28 28.54
CA LEU A 327 -6.60 -3.49 27.32
C LEU A 327 -6.70 -2.01 27.67
N LEU A 328 -5.74 -1.20 27.24
CA LEU A 328 -5.70 0.24 27.46
C LEU A 328 -6.34 0.96 26.28
N VAL A 329 -7.34 1.80 26.54
CA VAL A 329 -8.09 2.50 25.49
C VAL A 329 -8.22 3.99 25.83
N PRO A 330 -7.41 4.86 25.20
CA PRO A 330 -7.58 6.30 25.32
C PRO A 330 -8.83 6.76 24.54
N LEU A 331 -9.65 7.59 25.16
CA LEU A 331 -10.87 8.17 24.59
C LEU A 331 -10.71 9.67 24.37
N TYR A 332 -11.18 10.16 23.24
CA TYR A 332 -11.27 11.59 22.93
C TYR A 332 -12.47 11.84 22.02
N GLU A 333 -13.50 12.50 22.55
CA GLU A 333 -14.75 12.82 21.84
C GLU A 333 -15.40 11.60 21.15
N THR A 334 -15.14 10.38 21.67
CA THR A 334 -15.52 9.10 21.06
C THR A 334 -17.02 8.94 20.90
N GLU A 335 -17.48 8.48 19.74
CA GLU A 335 -18.90 8.24 19.48
C GLU A 335 -19.39 6.97 20.23
N GLU A 336 -20.64 6.97 20.72
CA GLU A 336 -21.18 5.90 21.59
C GLU A 336 -21.22 4.53 20.89
N ASN A 337 -21.50 4.50 19.59
CA ASN A 337 -21.50 3.27 18.79
C ASN A 337 -20.13 2.58 18.77
N PHE A 338 -19.02 3.33 18.74
CA PHE A 338 -17.69 2.73 18.76
C PHE A 338 -17.38 2.10 20.12
N LEU A 339 -17.79 2.75 21.21
CA LEU A 339 -17.68 2.17 22.56
C LEU A 339 -18.52 0.89 22.69
N ASP A 340 -19.77 0.92 22.23
CA ASP A 340 -20.66 -0.24 22.27
C ASP A 340 -20.07 -1.43 21.49
N GLU A 341 -19.55 -1.19 20.28
CA GLU A 341 -18.90 -2.20 19.45
C GLU A 341 -17.64 -2.77 20.13
N LEU A 342 -16.76 -1.91 20.64
CA LEU A 342 -15.51 -2.32 21.30
C LEU A 342 -15.77 -3.11 22.58
N ILE A 343 -16.63 -2.61 23.46
CA ILE A 343 -16.99 -3.29 24.71
C ILE A 343 -17.63 -4.65 24.39
N ALA A 344 -18.54 -4.71 23.41
CA ALA A 344 -19.14 -5.97 23.00
C ALA A 344 -18.13 -6.95 22.39
N ALA A 345 -17.13 -6.46 21.65
CA ALA A 345 -16.06 -7.29 21.08
C ALA A 345 -15.16 -7.88 22.17
N VAL A 346 -14.78 -7.06 23.16
CA VAL A 346 -13.97 -7.51 24.31
C VAL A 346 -14.74 -8.48 25.19
N GLN A 347 -16.03 -8.23 25.43
CA GLN A 347 -16.90 -9.15 26.17
C GLN A 347 -17.08 -10.50 25.48
N LYS A 348 -16.94 -10.56 24.15
CA LYS A 348 -17.03 -11.79 23.35
C LYS A 348 -15.73 -12.57 23.30
N GLN A 349 -14.61 -12.04 23.83
CA GLN A 349 -13.33 -12.74 23.85
C GLN A 349 -13.48 -14.15 24.43
N THR A 350 -12.83 -15.13 23.78
CA THR A 350 -12.91 -16.53 24.20
C THR A 350 -12.01 -16.85 25.38
N TYR A 351 -10.99 -16.00 25.64
CA TYR A 351 -10.29 -15.91 26.90
C TYR A 351 -11.00 -14.94 27.84
N ASP A 352 -11.12 -15.27 29.14
CA ASP A 352 -11.99 -14.52 30.06
C ASP A 352 -11.28 -13.76 31.18
N ASN A 353 -9.97 -13.94 31.34
CA ASN A 353 -9.18 -13.22 32.34
C ASN A 353 -8.59 -11.93 31.74
N TRP A 354 -9.47 -10.96 31.49
CA TRP A 354 -9.11 -9.66 30.94
C TRP A 354 -9.78 -8.52 31.71
N GLU A 355 -9.28 -7.32 31.51
CA GLU A 355 -9.92 -6.06 31.86
C GLU A 355 -9.72 -5.04 30.74
N ILE A 356 -10.62 -4.06 30.65
CA ILE A 356 -10.50 -2.92 29.74
C ILE A 356 -10.47 -1.65 30.56
N CYS A 357 -9.44 -0.84 30.33
CA CYS A 357 -9.14 0.37 31.07
C CYS A 357 -9.29 1.56 30.13
N PHE A 358 -10.40 2.28 30.30
CA PHE A 358 -10.66 3.51 29.57
C PHE A 358 -10.09 4.72 30.32
N SER A 359 -9.39 5.59 29.60
CA SER A 359 -9.10 6.94 30.04
C SER A 359 -9.73 7.94 29.09
N ASP A 360 -10.46 8.91 29.63
CA ASP A 360 -11.09 9.96 28.86
C ASP A 360 -10.34 11.28 28.98
N GLY A 361 -9.73 11.67 27.87
CA GLY A 361 -9.00 12.92 27.68
C GLY A 361 -9.81 13.98 26.95
N SER A 362 -11.14 13.82 26.85
CA SER A 362 -12.03 14.81 26.23
C SER A 362 -12.13 16.08 27.06
N LYS A 363 -12.51 17.20 26.42
CA LYS A 363 -12.80 18.45 27.13
C LYS A 363 -14.01 18.31 28.08
N ASP A 364 -15.02 17.56 27.67
CA ASP A 364 -16.19 17.21 28.48
C ASP A 364 -16.39 15.70 28.48
N SER A 365 -16.14 15.10 29.64
CA SER A 365 -16.24 13.66 29.87
C SER A 365 -17.58 13.20 30.42
N SER A 366 -18.53 14.12 30.68
CA SER A 366 -19.80 13.78 31.33
C SER A 366 -20.61 12.74 30.55
N ARG A 367 -20.64 12.86 29.22
CA ARG A 367 -21.33 11.92 28.33
C ARG A 367 -20.69 10.53 28.36
N LEU A 368 -19.38 10.44 28.17
CA LEU A 368 -18.67 9.15 28.12
C LEU A 368 -18.68 8.46 29.48
N SER A 369 -18.53 9.23 30.56
CA SER A 369 -18.67 8.73 31.93
C SER A 369 -20.05 8.11 32.18
N ALA A 370 -21.13 8.76 31.74
CA ALA A 370 -22.48 8.21 31.87
C ALA A 370 -22.69 6.93 31.03
N ILE A 371 -22.09 6.85 29.84
CA ILE A 371 -22.17 5.66 28.98
C ILE A 371 -21.42 4.48 29.61
N ILE A 372 -20.15 4.68 29.93
CA ILE A 372 -19.25 3.64 30.43
C ILE A 372 -19.63 3.23 31.86
N GLY A 373 -20.20 4.13 32.66
CA GLY A 373 -20.76 3.81 33.97
C GLY A 373 -21.80 2.69 33.92
N ARG A 374 -22.71 2.71 32.93
CA ARG A 374 -23.73 1.65 32.74
C ARG A 374 -23.13 0.28 32.45
N TYR A 375 -21.95 0.25 31.82
CA TYR A 375 -21.22 -0.98 31.53
C TYR A 375 -20.43 -1.46 32.75
N SER A 376 -19.75 -0.53 33.43
CA SER A 376 -18.93 -0.80 34.63
C SER A 376 -19.78 -1.34 35.79
N GLU A 377 -21.04 -0.91 35.92
CA GLU A 377 -21.99 -1.45 36.90
C GLU A 377 -22.35 -2.92 36.65
N LYS A 378 -22.27 -3.39 35.40
CA LYS A 378 -22.65 -4.76 35.00
C LYS A 378 -21.45 -5.69 34.89
N ASP A 379 -20.27 -5.15 34.60
CA ASP A 379 -19.04 -5.91 34.42
C ASP A 379 -17.87 -5.14 35.04
N SER A 380 -17.41 -5.60 36.20
CA SER A 380 -16.36 -4.94 36.99
C SER A 380 -14.98 -4.96 36.32
N ARG A 381 -14.82 -5.69 35.21
CA ARG A 381 -13.61 -5.70 34.38
C ARG A 381 -13.53 -4.47 33.48
N ILE A 382 -14.61 -3.70 33.36
CA ILE A 382 -14.66 -2.45 32.63
C ILE A 382 -14.35 -1.32 33.61
N LYS A 383 -13.20 -0.67 33.41
CA LYS A 383 -12.70 0.40 34.28
C LYS A 383 -12.65 1.71 33.50
N TYR A 384 -12.90 2.82 34.20
CA TYR A 384 -12.96 4.14 33.59
C TYR A 384 -12.34 5.19 34.52
N ILE A 385 -11.53 6.06 33.93
CA ILE A 385 -11.06 7.30 34.54
C ILE A 385 -11.26 8.45 33.56
N ALA A 386 -11.54 9.64 34.10
CA ALA A 386 -11.61 10.87 33.33
C ALA A 386 -10.79 11.94 34.03
N GLU A 387 -10.03 12.71 33.25
CA GLU A 387 -9.27 13.84 33.78
C GLU A 387 -10.16 15.08 33.92
N LYS A 388 -9.99 15.81 35.01
CA LYS A 388 -10.78 17.01 35.32
C LYS A 388 -10.09 18.30 34.87
N LYS A 389 -8.80 18.26 34.53
CA LYS A 389 -7.96 19.44 34.26
C LYS A 389 -7.87 19.91 32.81
N GLY A 390 -8.57 19.26 31.87
CA GLY A 390 -8.61 19.66 30.46
C GLY A 390 -8.32 18.51 29.50
N PRO A 391 -8.28 18.76 28.18
CA PRO A 391 -8.03 17.71 27.21
C PRO A 391 -6.60 17.16 27.33
N LEU A 392 -6.45 15.85 27.21
CA LEU A 392 -5.16 15.16 27.27
C LEU A 392 -4.63 14.87 25.87
N GLY A 393 -3.30 14.97 25.71
CA GLY A 393 -2.58 14.38 24.58
C GLY A 393 -2.66 12.85 24.61
N ILE A 394 -2.42 12.20 23.47
CA ILE A 394 -2.62 10.75 23.33
C ILE A 394 -1.71 9.96 24.26
N SER A 395 -0.45 10.35 24.44
CA SER A 395 0.47 9.67 25.35
C SER A 395 0.01 9.72 26.80
N GLU A 396 -0.34 10.92 27.31
CA GLU A 396 -0.77 11.04 28.70
C GLU A 396 -2.13 10.38 28.91
N ASN A 397 -3.03 10.42 27.92
CA ASN A 397 -4.31 9.72 28.00
C ASN A 397 -4.11 8.20 28.14
N THR A 398 -3.21 7.60 27.35
CA THR A 398 -2.87 6.18 27.47
C THR A 398 -2.18 5.87 28.79
N ASN A 399 -1.32 6.76 29.30
CA ASN A 399 -0.71 6.62 30.63
C ASN A 399 -1.74 6.61 31.76
N GLN A 400 -2.79 7.43 31.66
CA GLN A 400 -3.89 7.44 32.64
C GLN A 400 -4.69 6.14 32.60
N ALA A 401 -4.92 5.57 31.41
CA ALA A 401 -5.52 4.24 31.28
C ALA A 401 -4.64 3.17 31.95
N PHE A 402 -3.31 3.26 31.80
CA PHE A 402 -2.38 2.35 32.46
C PHE A 402 -2.40 2.46 33.99
N LYS A 403 -2.62 3.66 34.57
CA LYS A 403 -2.66 3.86 36.03
C LYS A 403 -3.75 3.04 36.73
N ILE A 404 -4.85 2.73 36.04
CA ILE A 404 -5.97 1.93 36.57
C ILE A 404 -5.89 0.44 36.17
N ALA A 405 -4.91 0.08 35.32
CA ALA A 405 -4.65 -1.29 34.89
C ALA A 405 -3.89 -2.08 35.96
N VAL A 406 -4.26 -3.34 36.15
CA VAL A 406 -3.66 -4.27 37.13
C VAL A 406 -3.25 -5.61 36.51
N GLY A 407 -3.38 -5.77 35.19
CA GLY A 407 -3.01 -6.97 34.47
C GLY A 407 -1.52 -7.23 34.44
N ASP A 408 -1.17 -8.50 34.22
CA ASP A 408 0.20 -8.97 34.04
C ASP A 408 0.78 -8.50 32.69
N PHE A 409 -0.09 -8.31 31.70
CA PHE A 409 0.23 -7.77 30.39
C PHE A 409 -0.71 -6.64 30.02
N VAL A 410 -0.16 -5.66 29.32
CA VAL A 410 -0.86 -4.55 28.69
C VAL A 410 -1.13 -4.89 27.23
N VAL A 411 -2.34 -4.64 26.76
CA VAL A 411 -2.72 -4.66 25.34
C VAL A 411 -3.08 -3.24 24.92
N LEU A 412 -2.54 -2.77 23.80
CA LEU A 412 -2.93 -1.48 23.23
C LEU A 412 -4.16 -1.65 22.33
N GLY A 413 -5.12 -0.73 22.43
CA GLY A 413 -6.27 -0.70 21.55
C GLY A 413 -6.83 0.71 21.39
N ASP A 414 -7.38 0.97 20.22
CA ASP A 414 -8.01 2.24 19.89
C ASP A 414 -9.53 2.14 20.00
N HIS A 415 -10.15 3.26 20.34
CA HIS A 415 -11.56 3.31 20.72
C HIS A 415 -12.52 3.03 19.56
N ASP A 416 -12.06 3.13 18.32
CA ASP A 416 -12.83 2.95 17.08
C ASP A 416 -12.42 1.72 16.27
N ASP A 417 -11.51 0.90 16.77
CA ASP A 417 -11.03 -0.31 16.08
C ASP A 417 -11.80 -1.57 16.46
N LEU A 418 -11.46 -2.68 15.80
CA LEU A 418 -12.01 -4.01 16.07
C LEU A 418 -10.93 -4.97 16.52
N ILE A 419 -11.29 -5.84 17.46
CA ILE A 419 -10.48 -6.95 17.92
C ILE A 419 -11.22 -8.26 17.69
N ASP A 420 -10.54 -9.25 17.11
CA ASP A 420 -11.17 -10.55 16.80
C ASP A 420 -11.46 -11.34 18.09
N PRO A 421 -12.55 -12.14 18.13
CA PRO A 421 -13.06 -12.76 19.35
C PRO A 421 -12.11 -13.79 20.00
N ASP A 422 -11.05 -14.22 19.31
CA ASP A 422 -10.02 -15.10 19.87
C ASP A 422 -8.66 -14.42 20.05
N ALA A 423 -8.56 -13.11 19.89
CA ALA A 423 -7.30 -12.38 20.02
C ALA A 423 -6.60 -12.68 21.36
N PHE A 424 -7.31 -12.53 22.48
CA PHE A 424 -6.74 -12.77 23.81
C PHE A 424 -6.47 -14.25 24.07
N TYR A 425 -7.29 -15.15 23.51
CA TYR A 425 -7.04 -16.59 23.59
C TYR A 425 -5.73 -16.94 22.88
N CYS A 426 -5.50 -16.44 21.66
CA CYS A 426 -4.27 -16.70 20.90
C CYS A 426 -3.03 -16.16 21.61
N THR A 427 -3.13 -14.97 22.19
CA THR A 427 -2.07 -14.37 23.00
C THR A 427 -1.67 -15.28 24.16
N VAL A 428 -2.64 -15.80 24.92
CA VAL A 428 -2.35 -16.65 26.08
C VAL A 428 -1.98 -18.07 25.66
N GLU A 429 -2.53 -18.59 24.57
CA GLU A 429 -2.14 -19.87 23.97
C GLU A 429 -0.65 -19.85 23.60
N ALA A 430 -0.16 -18.78 22.99
CA ALA A 430 1.26 -18.60 22.68
C ALA A 430 2.14 -18.65 23.95
N MET A 431 1.67 -18.10 25.07
CA MET A 431 2.39 -18.12 26.35
C MET A 431 2.38 -19.50 27.05
N ASN A 432 1.44 -20.38 26.69
CA ASN A 432 1.34 -21.74 27.23
C ASN A 432 2.05 -22.79 26.35
N GLN A 433 2.60 -22.39 25.20
CA GLN A 433 3.44 -23.26 24.38
C GLN A 433 4.83 -23.44 25.02
N GLU A 434 5.59 -24.43 24.54
CA GLU A 434 6.95 -24.69 25.02
C GLU A 434 7.84 -23.43 24.88
N GLY A 435 8.42 -22.99 26.00
CA GLY A 435 9.20 -21.74 26.07
C GLY A 435 8.35 -20.45 25.94
N GLY A 436 7.02 -20.53 25.87
CA GLY A 436 6.12 -19.38 25.76
C GLY A 436 6.05 -18.54 27.04
N ARG A 437 6.39 -19.14 28.19
CA ARG A 437 6.31 -18.48 29.50
C ARG A 437 7.19 -17.24 29.63
N ASP A 438 8.28 -17.22 28.86
CA ASP A 438 9.30 -16.17 28.85
C ASP A 438 9.00 -15.06 27.84
N ILE A 439 7.86 -15.10 27.13
CA ILE A 439 7.50 -14.05 26.16
C ILE A 439 7.23 -12.72 26.87
N ASP A 440 7.91 -11.66 26.43
CA ASP A 440 7.80 -10.32 26.99
C ASP A 440 6.88 -9.40 26.18
N VAL A 441 6.96 -9.55 24.86
CA VAL A 441 6.21 -8.76 23.88
C VAL A 441 5.57 -9.70 22.86
N ILE A 442 4.31 -9.45 22.55
CA ILE A 442 3.59 -10.11 21.46
C ILE A 442 3.07 -9.05 20.50
N TYR A 443 3.15 -9.31 19.20
CA TYR A 443 2.40 -8.56 18.20
C TYR A 443 1.73 -9.50 17.19
N THR A 444 0.70 -9.00 16.54
CA THR A 444 -0.13 -9.77 15.59
C THR A 444 -0.12 -9.14 14.22
N ASP A 445 -0.58 -9.88 13.22
CA ASP A 445 -0.96 -9.26 11.95
C ASP A 445 -2.23 -8.42 12.13
N GLU A 446 -2.44 -7.52 11.18
CA GLU A 446 -3.58 -6.61 11.19
C GLU A 446 -4.12 -6.41 9.78
N ASP A 447 -5.32 -5.87 9.70
CA ASP A 447 -5.90 -5.41 8.46
C ASP A 447 -6.73 -4.15 8.70
N LYS A 448 -7.47 -3.73 7.68
CA LYS A 448 -8.33 -2.54 7.76
C LYS A 448 -9.79 -2.92 7.59
N THR A 449 -10.67 -2.11 8.18
CA THR A 449 -12.11 -2.20 7.97
C THR A 449 -12.70 -0.85 7.59
N ASN A 450 -13.86 -0.86 6.93
CA ASN A 450 -14.61 0.37 6.65
C ASN A 450 -15.26 0.94 7.93
N ALA A 451 -15.73 2.19 7.85
CA ALA A 451 -16.31 2.92 8.97
C ALA A 451 -17.46 2.21 9.72
N ILE A 452 -18.18 1.31 9.05
CA ILE A 452 -19.31 0.54 9.62
C ILE A 452 -18.97 -0.92 9.93
N ALA A 453 -17.69 -1.30 9.95
CA ALA A 453 -17.24 -2.66 10.28
C ALA A 453 -17.82 -3.79 9.39
N SER A 454 -18.33 -3.47 8.20
CA SER A 454 -19.00 -4.45 7.34
C SER A 454 -18.07 -5.14 6.34
N ARG A 455 -16.83 -4.64 6.19
CA ARG A 455 -15.88 -5.16 5.20
C ARG A 455 -14.43 -4.93 5.62
N ARG A 456 -13.65 -6.01 5.59
CA ARG A 456 -12.21 -6.04 5.86
C ARG A 456 -11.37 -5.99 4.56
N PHE A 457 -10.19 -5.37 4.57
CA PHE A 457 -9.31 -5.20 3.40
C PHE A 457 -7.87 -4.84 3.80
N GLU A 458 -6.95 -4.82 2.83
CA GLU A 458 -5.53 -4.47 3.04
C GLU A 458 -4.87 -5.21 4.22
N PRO A 459 -4.78 -6.55 4.18
CA PRO A 459 -4.07 -7.29 5.22
C PRO A 459 -2.58 -6.94 5.21
N THR A 460 -2.04 -6.68 6.39
CA THR A 460 -0.62 -6.48 6.65
C THR A 460 -0.09 -7.70 7.40
N ILE A 461 0.55 -8.60 6.65
CA ILE A 461 1.23 -9.77 7.20
C ILE A 461 2.64 -9.35 7.59
N LYS A 462 2.92 -9.35 8.90
CA LYS A 462 4.17 -8.85 9.46
C LYS A 462 5.22 -9.98 9.46
N PRO A 463 6.51 -9.65 9.33
CA PRO A 463 7.55 -10.66 9.48
C PRO A 463 7.69 -11.06 10.95
N LYS A 464 8.49 -12.10 11.20
CA LYS A 464 9.09 -12.31 12.53
C LYS A 464 9.84 -11.05 12.98
N PHE A 465 10.03 -10.91 14.29
CA PHE A 465 10.63 -9.71 14.87
C PHE A 465 11.94 -9.33 14.16
N ASN A 466 11.97 -8.12 13.64
CA ASN A 466 13.11 -7.58 12.92
C ASN A 466 13.35 -6.15 13.41
N GLN A 467 14.38 -6.01 14.24
CA GLN A 467 14.79 -4.75 14.84
C GLN A 467 15.13 -3.70 13.76
N MET A 468 15.85 -4.06 12.70
CA MET A 468 16.20 -3.12 11.62
C MET A 468 15.00 -2.65 10.81
N LEU A 469 13.99 -3.52 10.61
CA LEU A 469 12.74 -3.11 9.98
C LEU A 469 11.95 -2.17 10.89
N LEU A 470 11.92 -2.46 12.21
CA LEU A 470 11.29 -1.58 13.18
C LEU A 470 11.96 -0.20 13.18
N GLU A 471 13.29 -0.13 13.11
CA GLU A 471 14.04 1.12 12.98
C GLU A 471 13.77 1.87 11.67
N SER A 472 13.26 1.19 10.63
CA SER A 472 12.90 1.81 9.35
C SER A 472 11.44 2.27 9.29
N CYS A 473 10.53 1.60 10.00
CA CYS A 473 9.14 1.99 10.14
C CYS A 473 8.47 1.25 11.31
N ASN A 474 7.44 1.87 11.91
CA ASN A 474 6.59 1.18 12.88
C ASN A 474 5.73 0.13 12.18
N TYR A 475 6.29 -1.03 11.86
CA TYR A 475 5.55 -2.13 11.25
C TYR A 475 4.75 -2.95 12.27
N ILE A 476 5.03 -2.77 13.57
CA ILE A 476 4.41 -3.52 14.67
C ILE A 476 3.02 -2.99 15.00
N THR A 477 2.82 -1.66 15.10
CA THR A 477 1.52 -1.00 15.26
C THR A 477 0.55 -1.75 16.18
N HIS A 478 -0.45 -2.46 15.60
CA HIS A 478 -1.50 -3.16 16.32
C HIS A 478 -1.51 -4.67 16.00
N MET A 479 -2.06 -5.55 16.81
CA MET A 479 -2.23 -5.42 18.25
C MET A 479 -0.87 -5.60 18.91
N PHE A 480 -0.49 -4.68 19.80
CA PHE A 480 0.74 -4.79 20.60
C PHE A 480 0.40 -5.20 22.02
N VAL A 481 1.08 -6.23 22.53
CA VAL A 481 0.94 -6.76 23.88
C VAL A 481 2.31 -6.80 24.55
N VAL A 482 2.42 -6.32 25.78
CA VAL A 482 3.70 -6.23 26.50
C VAL A 482 3.51 -6.50 27.99
N ARG A 483 4.50 -7.13 28.63
CA ARG A 483 4.49 -7.30 30.09
C ARG A 483 4.35 -5.97 30.81
N SER A 484 3.47 -5.91 31.79
CA SER A 484 3.27 -4.71 32.63
C SER A 484 4.53 -4.30 33.39
N SER A 485 5.45 -5.23 33.68
CA SER A 485 6.76 -4.91 34.28
C SER A 485 7.62 -4.06 33.35
N ILE A 486 7.63 -4.37 32.04
CA ILE A 486 8.37 -3.58 31.04
C ILE A 486 7.76 -2.20 30.90
N VAL A 487 6.42 -2.09 30.85
CA VAL A 487 5.74 -0.78 30.79
C VAL A 487 6.14 0.13 31.96
N LYS A 488 6.26 -0.45 33.17
CA LYS A 488 6.74 0.26 34.37
C LYS A 488 8.22 0.64 34.28
N GLU A 489 9.06 -0.25 33.75
CA GLU A 489 10.49 0.02 33.58
C GLU A 489 10.75 1.15 32.57
N VAL A 490 10.04 1.15 31.43
CA VAL A 490 10.22 2.15 30.38
C VAL A 490 9.51 3.48 30.67
N GLY A 491 8.62 3.51 31.67
CA GLY A 491 7.95 4.73 32.14
C GLY A 491 6.70 5.15 31.35
N GLY A 492 6.01 4.23 30.68
CA GLY A 492 4.80 4.54 29.91
C GLY A 492 5.07 5.29 28.59
N PHE A 493 4.09 6.03 28.06
CA PHE A 493 4.15 6.78 26.80
C PHE A 493 4.75 8.18 26.99
N ASN A 494 5.48 8.65 25.97
CA ASN A 494 6.19 9.93 25.98
C ASN A 494 5.45 10.99 25.15
N GLU A 495 4.92 12.03 25.82
CA GLU A 495 4.17 13.13 25.19
C GLU A 495 4.95 13.90 24.10
N LYS A 496 6.28 13.88 24.14
CA LYS A 496 7.13 14.50 23.10
C LYS A 496 7.01 13.79 21.75
N CYS A 497 6.49 12.57 21.75
CA CYS A 497 6.30 11.75 20.57
C CYS A 497 4.83 11.66 20.16
N ASP A 498 3.93 12.50 20.68
CA ASP A 498 2.51 12.52 20.27
C ASP A 498 2.36 12.61 18.73
N GLY A 499 1.65 11.64 18.16
CA GLY A 499 1.55 11.40 16.71
C GLY A 499 2.37 10.21 16.21
N ALA A 500 3.36 9.77 16.97
CA ALA A 500 4.14 8.53 16.80
C ALA A 500 4.48 7.90 18.17
N GLN A 501 3.59 8.09 19.15
CA GLN A 501 3.80 7.71 20.54
C GLN A 501 3.87 6.19 20.72
N ASP A 502 3.15 5.46 19.89
CA ASP A 502 3.18 4.01 19.78
C ASP A 502 4.56 3.54 19.30
N TYR A 503 5.14 4.20 18.30
CA TYR A 503 6.45 3.86 17.76
C TYR A 503 7.56 4.05 18.82
N ASP A 504 7.58 5.18 19.52
CA ASP A 504 8.52 5.42 20.65
C ASP A 504 8.34 4.37 21.76
N PHE A 505 7.10 4.09 22.13
CA PHE A 505 6.80 3.13 23.19
C PHE A 505 7.22 1.71 22.82
N ILE A 506 6.94 1.27 21.60
CA ILE A 506 7.32 -0.05 21.09
C ILE A 506 8.84 -0.19 21.07
N LEU A 507 9.58 0.81 20.54
CA LEU A 507 11.04 0.82 20.55
C LEU A 507 11.58 0.64 21.98
N ARG A 508 11.11 1.45 22.94
CA ARG A 508 11.52 1.31 24.35
C ARG A 508 11.17 -0.03 24.96
N CYS A 509 10.03 -0.61 24.61
CA CYS A 509 9.64 -1.92 25.13
C CYS A 509 10.55 -3.03 24.58
N VAL A 510 10.89 -3.01 23.28
CA VAL A 510 11.76 -4.04 22.70
C VAL A 510 13.22 -3.89 23.11
N GLU A 511 13.67 -2.68 23.48
CA GLU A 511 14.97 -2.45 24.13
C GLU A 511 15.11 -3.22 25.46
N LYS A 512 13.99 -3.55 26.11
CA LYS A 512 13.92 -4.24 27.41
C LYS A 512 13.41 -5.68 27.33
N ALA A 513 12.94 -6.10 26.17
CA ALA A 513 12.36 -7.42 25.99
C ALA A 513 13.46 -8.43 25.64
N ASP A 514 13.52 -9.54 26.35
CA ASP A 514 14.37 -10.67 25.99
C ASP A 514 13.71 -11.48 24.85
N LYS A 515 12.37 -11.57 24.87
CA LYS A 515 11.62 -12.37 23.89
C LYS A 515 10.42 -11.63 23.30
N VAL A 516 10.56 -11.26 22.03
CA VAL A 516 9.49 -10.73 21.17
C VAL A 516 8.90 -11.85 20.31
N HIS A 517 7.58 -12.03 20.36
CA HIS A 517 6.87 -13.09 19.64
C HIS A 517 5.84 -12.52 18.66
N HIS A 518 5.86 -13.03 17.43
CA HIS A 518 4.87 -12.68 16.40
C HIS A 518 3.83 -13.79 16.29
N ILE A 519 2.55 -13.43 16.47
CA ILE A 519 1.43 -14.30 16.11
C ILE A 519 1.03 -13.98 14.67
N ASN A 520 1.33 -14.90 13.76
CA ASN A 520 0.99 -14.82 12.33
C ASN A 520 -0.51 -15.12 12.11
N ARG A 521 -1.36 -14.29 12.71
CA ARG A 521 -2.82 -14.27 12.57
C ARG A 521 -3.28 -12.82 12.60
N ILE A 522 -4.26 -12.51 11.76
CA ILE A 522 -4.91 -11.20 11.76
C ILE A 522 -5.89 -11.19 12.92
N LEU A 523 -5.57 -10.44 13.97
CA LEU A 523 -6.36 -10.40 15.21
C LEU A 523 -6.88 -9.01 15.56
N TYR A 524 -6.54 -8.02 14.74
CA TYR A 524 -6.89 -6.62 14.91
C TYR A 524 -7.24 -5.99 13.56
N SER A 525 -8.27 -5.14 13.53
CA SER A 525 -8.66 -4.40 12.33
C SER A 525 -8.76 -2.90 12.59
N TRP A 526 -7.97 -2.15 11.85
CA TRP A 526 -7.98 -0.69 11.89
C TRP A 526 -9.17 -0.12 11.12
N ARG A 527 -10.02 0.68 11.78
CA ARG A 527 -11.15 1.33 11.14
C ARG A 527 -10.76 2.57 10.37
N ILE A 528 -11.13 2.59 9.10
CA ILE A 528 -10.95 3.75 8.22
C ILE A 528 -12.27 4.55 8.15
N SER A 529 -12.23 5.78 8.65
CA SER A 529 -13.34 6.75 8.64
C SER A 529 -12.87 8.11 8.10
N GLU A 530 -13.80 9.00 7.71
CA GLU A 530 -13.46 10.37 7.24
C GLU A 530 -12.70 11.20 8.28
N LYS A 531 -12.92 10.92 9.57
CA LYS A 531 -12.23 11.56 10.70
C LYS A 531 -10.93 10.84 11.08
N SER A 532 -10.66 9.66 10.52
CA SER A 532 -9.48 8.86 10.84
C SER A 532 -8.20 9.56 10.40
N THR A 533 -7.16 9.47 11.22
CA THR A 533 -5.82 9.98 10.90
C THR A 533 -5.23 9.33 9.64
N ALA A 534 -5.66 8.10 9.30
CA ALA A 534 -5.33 7.44 8.04
C ALA A 534 -5.86 8.18 6.80
N GLY A 535 -6.85 9.06 6.97
CA GLY A 535 -7.54 9.89 5.98
C GLY A 535 -6.63 10.80 5.14
N ASN A 536 -5.62 11.40 5.77
CA ASN A 536 -4.88 12.50 5.14
C ASN A 536 -3.42 12.58 5.63
N PRO A 537 -2.50 11.78 5.04
CA PRO A 537 -1.10 11.70 5.45
C PRO A 537 -0.32 13.02 5.35
N LYS A 538 -0.68 13.92 4.42
CA LYS A 538 0.03 15.19 4.19
C LYS A 538 -0.39 16.30 5.16
N ALA A 539 -1.56 16.20 5.79
CA ALA A 539 -2.06 17.22 6.72
C ALA A 539 -1.36 17.19 8.09
N LYS A 540 -0.51 16.18 8.38
CA LYS A 540 0.05 15.94 9.71
C LYS A 540 1.56 15.63 9.69
N MET A 541 2.37 16.49 9.07
CA MET A 541 3.85 16.34 9.07
C MET A 541 4.46 16.21 10.47
N TYR A 542 3.80 16.76 11.50
CA TYR A 542 4.24 16.65 12.89
C TYR A 542 4.37 15.18 13.37
N ALA A 543 3.52 14.27 12.86
CA ALA A 543 3.55 12.86 13.25
C ALA A 543 4.84 12.19 12.76
N TYR A 544 5.27 12.47 11.53
CA TYR A 544 6.52 11.92 11.00
C TYR A 544 7.75 12.50 11.71
N ASN A 545 7.73 13.81 12.03
CA ASN A 545 8.78 14.41 12.86
C ASN A 545 8.84 13.78 14.26
N SER A 546 7.68 13.43 14.83
CA SER A 546 7.60 12.73 16.11
C SER A 546 8.17 11.31 16.00
N GLY A 547 7.99 10.63 14.87
CA GLY A 547 8.64 9.33 14.64
C GLY A 547 10.15 9.42 14.42
N VAL A 548 10.66 10.50 13.81
CA VAL A 548 12.11 10.79 13.82
C VAL A 548 12.61 10.98 15.25
N THR A 549 11.85 11.72 16.08
CA THR A 549 12.17 11.93 17.50
C THR A 549 12.19 10.60 18.28
N ALA A 550 11.22 9.71 18.02
CA ALA A 550 11.15 8.37 18.60
C ALA A 550 12.38 7.53 18.24
N LEU A 551 12.72 7.47 16.95
CA LEU A 551 13.83 6.69 16.43
C LEU A 551 15.19 7.25 16.89
N GLN A 552 15.36 8.58 16.90
CA GLN A 552 16.56 9.19 17.44
C GLN A 552 16.71 8.86 18.92
N GLY A 553 15.62 8.94 19.70
CA GLY A 553 15.63 8.56 21.11
C GLY A 553 16.03 7.11 21.35
N HIS A 554 15.66 6.19 20.43
CA HIS A 554 16.12 4.80 20.47
C HIS A 554 17.63 4.69 20.28
N TYR A 555 18.18 5.36 19.26
CA TYR A 555 19.62 5.37 19.04
C TYR A 555 20.40 5.94 20.23
N ASP A 556 19.92 7.05 20.80
CA ASP A 556 20.55 7.68 21.95
C ASP A 556 20.55 6.77 23.19
N ARG A 557 19.47 6.01 23.43
CA ARG A 557 19.37 5.06 24.57
C ARG A 557 20.23 3.81 24.36
N MET A 558 20.31 3.32 23.13
CA MET A 558 21.09 2.12 22.78
C MET A 558 22.58 2.42 22.57
N GLY A 559 23.00 3.69 22.60
CA GLY A 559 24.37 4.09 22.29
C GLY A 559 24.74 3.89 20.82
N ILE A 560 23.75 3.79 19.94
CA ILE A 560 23.95 3.64 18.50
C ILE A 560 24.23 5.02 17.93
N ARG A 561 25.41 5.19 17.34
CA ARG A 561 25.78 6.47 16.75
C ARG A 561 25.18 6.63 15.35
N ALA A 562 23.97 7.16 15.31
CA ALA A 562 23.26 7.43 14.08
C ALA A 562 22.33 8.64 14.19
N LYS A 563 21.96 9.18 13.02
CA LYS A 563 20.92 10.20 12.87
C LYS A 563 19.69 9.62 12.18
N ALA A 564 18.52 9.85 12.76
CA ALA A 564 17.24 9.53 12.14
C ALA A 564 16.77 10.65 11.21
N GLU A 565 16.31 10.29 10.01
CA GLU A 565 15.76 11.21 9.01
C GLU A 565 14.42 10.67 8.48
N ILE A 566 13.55 11.55 7.97
CA ILE A 566 12.36 11.12 7.23
C ILE A 566 12.80 10.49 5.92
N GLY A 567 12.27 9.30 5.60
CA GLY A 567 12.57 8.60 4.37
C GLY A 567 11.83 9.10 3.14
N ASP A 568 12.11 8.48 1.99
CA ASP A 568 11.44 8.78 0.72
C ASP A 568 9.91 8.60 0.75
N HIS A 569 9.41 7.84 1.72
CA HIS A 569 7.99 7.57 1.93
C HIS A 569 7.58 7.98 3.35
N LEU A 570 6.45 8.66 3.47
CA LEU A 570 5.89 9.05 4.76
C LEU A 570 5.62 7.81 5.63
N GLY A 571 6.04 7.88 6.90
CA GLY A 571 5.98 6.75 7.84
C GLY A 571 7.18 5.79 7.75
N TYR A 572 8.12 6.04 6.83
CA TYR A 572 9.41 5.37 6.76
C TYR A 572 10.53 6.34 7.11
N TYR A 573 11.60 5.82 7.69
CA TYR A 573 12.72 6.57 8.21
C TYR A 573 14.03 6.05 7.62
N HIS A 574 15.01 6.94 7.52
CA HIS A 574 16.38 6.59 7.16
C HIS A 574 17.29 6.76 8.35
N THR A 575 18.15 5.77 8.54
CA THR A 575 19.25 5.82 9.50
C THR A 575 20.51 6.25 8.78
N ARG A 576 21.10 7.35 9.25
CA ARG A 576 22.43 7.79 8.83
C ARG A 576 23.44 7.40 9.89
N TYR A 577 24.19 6.33 9.65
CA TYR A 577 25.22 5.88 10.56
C TYR A 577 26.43 6.80 10.49
N GLU A 578 27.01 7.12 11.64
CA GLU A 578 28.26 7.86 11.75
C GLU A 578 29.34 6.90 12.29
N TYR A 579 30.36 6.60 11.49
CA TYR A 579 31.52 5.84 11.97
C TYR A 579 32.57 6.79 12.56
N GLU A 580 33.34 6.27 13.51
CA GLU A 580 34.51 6.93 14.10
C GLU A 580 35.77 6.11 13.81
N GLY A 581 36.95 6.74 13.95
CA GLY A 581 38.23 6.09 13.62
C GLY A 581 38.53 6.06 12.13
N ASN A 582 39.40 5.13 11.73
CA ASN A 582 39.84 4.95 10.34
C ASN A 582 39.78 3.46 9.97
N PRO A 583 38.57 2.84 9.96
CA PRO A 583 38.44 1.42 9.65
C PRO A 583 39.02 1.14 8.27
N LEU A 584 39.62 -0.03 8.07
CA LEU A 584 40.19 -0.40 6.78
C LEU A 584 39.22 -1.31 6.04
N LEU A 585 38.84 -0.92 4.82
CA LEU A 585 38.02 -1.75 3.95
C LEU A 585 38.85 -2.34 2.82
N TYR A 586 38.94 -3.66 2.77
CA TYR A 586 39.38 -4.37 1.58
C TYR A 586 38.20 -4.59 0.64
N VAL A 587 38.30 -4.07 -0.59
CA VAL A 587 37.34 -4.36 -1.66
C VAL A 587 37.96 -5.38 -2.60
N VAL A 588 37.52 -6.63 -2.47
CA VAL A 588 37.92 -7.74 -3.32
C VAL A 588 37.06 -7.71 -4.59
N ILE A 589 37.68 -7.34 -5.71
CA ILE A 589 37.07 -7.28 -7.02
C ILE A 589 37.40 -8.55 -7.79
N VAL A 590 36.39 -9.41 -7.96
CA VAL A 590 36.53 -10.72 -8.61
C VAL A 590 36.10 -10.68 -10.09
N ASN A 591 36.57 -11.63 -10.89
CA ASN A 591 36.32 -11.72 -12.33
C ASN A 591 36.79 -10.48 -13.12
N SER A 592 37.89 -9.86 -12.68
CA SER A 592 38.36 -8.62 -13.28
C SER A 592 39.04 -8.81 -14.64
N ASP A 593 38.66 -7.95 -15.58
CA ASP A 593 39.53 -7.46 -16.64
C ASP A 593 39.84 -5.98 -16.39
N ASP A 594 40.78 -5.39 -17.13
CA ASP A 594 41.25 -4.02 -16.90
C ASP A 594 40.12 -2.98 -16.98
N GLU A 595 39.19 -3.15 -17.92
CA GLU A 595 38.10 -2.21 -18.16
C GLU A 595 37.05 -2.29 -17.03
N LYS A 596 36.64 -3.51 -16.67
CA LYS A 596 35.65 -3.76 -15.61
C LYS A 596 36.18 -3.41 -14.24
N TYR A 597 37.44 -3.74 -13.94
CA TYR A 597 38.09 -3.36 -12.69
C TYR A 597 38.09 -1.84 -12.54
N LYS A 598 38.54 -1.13 -13.58
CA LYS A 598 38.56 0.33 -13.59
C LYS A 598 37.15 0.91 -13.41
N CYS A 599 36.16 0.38 -14.11
CA CYS A 599 34.76 0.81 -13.97
C CYS A 599 34.26 0.73 -12.52
N THR A 600 34.51 -0.40 -11.84
CA THR A 600 34.11 -0.59 -10.44
C THR A 600 34.86 0.33 -9.49
N VAL A 601 36.20 0.41 -9.62
CA VAL A 601 37.03 1.28 -8.76
C VAL A 601 36.68 2.75 -8.94
N ASP A 602 36.53 3.22 -10.18
CA ASP A 602 36.17 4.62 -10.48
C ASP A 602 34.75 4.93 -9.96
N SER A 603 33.82 3.97 -10.05
CA SER A 603 32.49 4.13 -9.46
C SER A 603 32.55 4.26 -7.94
N ILE A 604 33.35 3.46 -7.24
CA ILE A 604 33.45 3.52 -5.77
C ILE A 604 34.12 4.83 -5.37
N LYS A 605 35.23 5.20 -6.01
CA LYS A 605 35.95 6.44 -5.71
C LYS A 605 35.12 7.69 -5.97
N SER A 606 34.30 7.70 -7.02
CA SER A 606 33.47 8.88 -7.33
C SER A 606 32.23 9.02 -6.44
N LYS A 607 31.67 7.91 -5.95
CA LYS A 607 30.38 7.92 -5.22
C LYS A 607 30.47 7.72 -3.72
N SER A 608 31.57 7.18 -3.20
CA SER A 608 31.76 6.97 -1.76
C SER A 608 32.62 8.06 -1.14
N SER A 609 32.18 8.63 -0.04
CA SER A 609 32.95 9.51 0.83
C SER A 609 33.98 8.76 1.67
N PHE A 610 33.81 7.45 1.85
CA PHE A 610 34.76 6.59 2.55
C PHE A 610 36.04 6.39 1.71
N ARG A 611 37.20 6.69 2.29
CA ARG A 611 38.49 6.74 1.55
C ARG A 611 39.53 5.71 1.96
N ASN A 612 39.43 5.13 3.16
CA ASN A 612 40.40 4.14 3.64
C ASN A 612 40.10 2.75 3.05
N ILE A 613 40.33 2.63 1.75
CA ILE A 613 39.97 1.46 0.95
C ILE A 613 41.21 0.90 0.26
N GLU A 614 41.45 -0.39 0.44
CA GLU A 614 42.42 -1.17 -0.31
C GLU A 614 41.69 -2.04 -1.33
N TYR A 615 42.09 -1.97 -2.60
CA TYR A 615 41.45 -2.71 -3.68
C TYR A 615 42.27 -3.94 -4.04
N ILE A 616 41.65 -5.11 -3.92
CA ILE A 616 42.26 -6.40 -4.27
C ILE A 616 41.65 -6.86 -5.58
N ARG A 617 42.51 -7.11 -6.57
CA ARG A 617 42.10 -7.55 -7.90
C ARG A 617 42.29 -9.05 -8.03
N VAL A 618 41.20 -9.79 -8.20
CA VAL A 618 41.23 -11.22 -8.48
C VAL A 618 40.76 -11.46 -9.91
N ASP A 619 41.75 -11.67 -10.79
CA ASP A 619 41.50 -11.91 -12.21
C ASP A 619 40.69 -13.19 -12.45
N ALA A 620 39.88 -13.13 -13.50
CA ALA A 620 39.11 -14.29 -13.95
C ALA A 620 40.05 -15.43 -14.37
N ASP A 621 39.74 -16.65 -13.92
CA ASP A 621 40.36 -17.88 -14.39
C ASP A 621 39.25 -18.85 -14.80
N ASP A 622 39.20 -19.19 -16.09
CA ASP A 622 38.18 -20.08 -16.68
C ASP A 622 38.13 -21.47 -16.04
N LYS A 623 39.16 -21.85 -15.25
CA LYS A 623 39.24 -23.13 -14.56
C LYS A 623 38.78 -23.09 -13.10
N LEU A 624 38.62 -21.90 -12.51
CA LEU A 624 38.28 -21.73 -11.10
C LEU A 624 36.80 -21.34 -10.94
N THR A 625 36.14 -21.90 -9.93
CA THR A 625 34.77 -21.49 -9.60
C THR A 625 34.78 -20.14 -8.86
N TYR A 626 33.66 -19.42 -8.86
CA TYR A 626 33.51 -18.16 -8.14
C TYR A 626 33.93 -18.25 -6.67
N GLY A 627 33.55 -19.32 -5.96
CA GLY A 627 34.00 -19.56 -4.58
C GLY A 627 35.51 -19.68 -4.41
N HIS A 628 36.25 -20.22 -5.39
CA HIS A 628 37.72 -20.27 -5.33
C HIS A 628 38.33 -18.87 -5.50
N LEU A 629 37.72 -18.02 -6.34
CA LEU A 629 38.16 -16.63 -6.51
C LEU A 629 37.93 -15.81 -5.23
N ILE A 630 36.78 -16.02 -4.56
CA ILE A 630 36.53 -15.42 -3.24
C ILE A 630 37.58 -15.87 -2.23
N ASN A 631 37.84 -17.18 -2.11
CA ASN A 631 38.83 -17.71 -1.16
C ASN A 631 40.22 -17.14 -1.42
N ARG A 632 40.65 -17.04 -2.69
CA ARG A 632 41.91 -16.40 -3.04
C ARG A 632 41.95 -14.93 -2.61
N GLY A 633 40.87 -14.19 -2.82
CA GLY A 633 40.76 -12.82 -2.34
C GLY A 633 40.86 -12.71 -0.82
N ILE A 634 40.24 -13.65 -0.09
CA ILE A 634 40.36 -13.75 1.38
C ILE A 634 41.81 -14.04 1.79
N ASP A 635 42.49 -14.98 1.13
CA ASP A 635 43.89 -15.29 1.41
C ASP A 635 44.78 -14.06 1.21
N GLU A 636 44.55 -13.29 0.14
CA GLU A 636 45.26 -12.03 -0.12
C GLU A 636 44.98 -10.98 0.97
N VAL A 637 43.72 -10.82 1.41
CA VAL A 637 43.38 -9.94 2.55
C VAL A 637 44.13 -10.37 3.81
N LEU A 638 44.09 -11.66 4.16
CA LEU A 638 44.72 -12.18 5.37
C LEU A 638 46.24 -12.02 5.34
N MET A 639 46.88 -12.21 4.19
CA MET A 639 48.31 -11.96 4.02
C MET A 639 48.66 -10.49 4.20
N LEU A 640 47.87 -9.57 3.64
CA LEU A 640 48.09 -8.13 3.78
C LEU A 640 47.86 -7.67 5.22
N ALA A 641 46.82 -8.19 5.88
CA ALA A 641 46.50 -7.88 7.27
C ALA A 641 47.59 -8.37 8.26
N ALA A 642 48.24 -9.51 7.98
CA ALA A 642 49.27 -10.09 8.83
C ALA A 642 50.66 -9.42 8.69
N GLY A 643 50.85 -8.55 7.68
CA GLY A 643 52.14 -7.93 7.37
C GLY A 643 52.43 -6.61 8.09
N ASP A 644 51.49 -6.07 8.88
CA ASP A 644 51.49 -4.68 9.35
C ASP A 644 51.38 -4.56 10.89
N ASP A 645 52.42 -5.04 11.60
CA ASP A 645 52.46 -5.12 13.08
C ASP A 645 52.47 -3.74 13.79
N ASP A 646 52.79 -2.63 13.11
CA ASP A 646 52.88 -1.28 13.69
C ASP A 646 51.63 -0.39 13.40
N THR A 647 50.74 -0.81 12.50
CA THR A 647 49.58 -0.03 12.01
C THR A 647 48.30 -0.84 11.79
N ALA A 648 48.18 -2.03 12.38
CA ALA A 648 46.97 -2.85 12.27
C ALA A 648 45.73 -2.01 12.58
N ALA A 649 44.92 -1.72 11.55
CA ALA A 649 43.63 -1.08 11.73
C ALA A 649 42.85 -1.93 12.75
N GLU A 650 42.39 -1.31 13.83
CA GLU A 650 41.72 -2.03 14.93
C GLU A 650 40.55 -2.89 14.42
N ASP A 651 39.92 -2.47 13.31
CA ASP A 651 38.88 -3.21 12.61
C ASP A 651 39.13 -3.29 11.09
N ILE A 652 39.19 -4.53 10.58
CA ILE A 652 39.32 -4.86 9.15
C ILE A 652 37.96 -5.32 8.62
N TYR A 653 37.51 -4.69 7.54
CA TYR A 653 36.28 -5.03 6.84
C TYR A 653 36.58 -5.51 5.42
N VAL A 654 35.73 -6.40 4.91
CA VAL A 654 35.90 -6.98 3.57
C VAL A 654 34.59 -6.90 2.81
N ALA A 655 34.65 -6.37 1.58
CA ALA A 655 33.56 -6.38 0.62
C ALA A 655 33.94 -7.17 -0.62
N PHE A 656 33.02 -8.00 -1.12
CA PHE A 656 33.20 -8.75 -2.36
C PHE A 656 32.34 -8.14 -3.45
N ILE A 657 32.97 -7.78 -4.57
CA ILE A 657 32.30 -7.12 -5.68
C ILE A 657 32.70 -7.79 -6.98
N GLU A 658 31.73 -8.11 -7.84
CA GLU A 658 32.03 -8.56 -9.19
C GLU A 658 32.48 -7.37 -10.07
N ALA A 659 33.54 -7.56 -10.84
CA ALA A 659 34.07 -6.52 -11.71
C ALA A 659 33.03 -6.04 -12.73
N GLY A 660 32.97 -4.72 -12.95
CA GLY A 660 32.01 -4.06 -13.82
C GLY A 660 30.72 -3.63 -13.13
N VAL A 661 30.53 -4.01 -11.86
CA VAL A 661 29.43 -3.48 -11.03
C VAL A 661 29.73 -2.05 -10.62
N THR A 662 28.71 -1.19 -10.62
CA THR A 662 28.78 0.21 -10.20
C THR A 662 27.80 0.45 -9.04
N MET A 663 28.15 1.37 -8.14
CA MET A 663 27.30 1.72 -7.00
C MET A 663 26.02 2.41 -7.48
N MET A 664 24.87 2.07 -6.90
CA MET A 664 23.59 2.70 -7.24
C MET A 664 23.44 4.09 -6.59
N GLY A 665 23.70 4.20 -5.29
CA GLY A 665 23.61 5.43 -4.51
C GLY A 665 24.97 6.09 -4.21
N GLU A 666 24.90 7.31 -3.68
CA GLU A 666 26.05 8.01 -3.09
C GLU A 666 26.23 7.58 -1.63
N ASP A 667 27.47 7.42 -1.19
CA ASP A 667 27.87 7.13 0.20
C ASP A 667 27.32 5.85 0.85
N GLU A 668 26.67 4.97 0.07
CA GLU A 668 26.14 3.70 0.59
C GLU A 668 27.21 2.82 1.26
N LEU A 669 28.43 2.80 0.71
CA LEU A 669 29.54 2.05 1.30
C LEU A 669 29.93 2.61 2.67
N ALA A 670 29.93 3.93 2.82
CA ALA A 670 30.18 4.60 4.09
C ALA A 670 29.07 4.29 5.11
N GLN A 671 27.81 4.18 4.66
CA GLN A 671 26.69 3.77 5.51
C GLN A 671 26.77 2.31 5.95
N MET A 672 27.21 1.41 5.07
CA MET A 672 27.44 -0.01 5.40
C MET A 672 28.54 -0.17 6.46
N ILE A 673 29.67 0.51 6.27
CA ILE A 673 30.76 0.51 7.27
C ILE A 673 30.30 1.18 8.56
N GLY A 674 29.59 2.31 8.47
CA GLY A 674 28.92 2.96 9.59
C GLY A 674 28.12 1.98 10.43
N ALA A 675 27.19 1.25 9.81
CA ALA A 675 26.38 0.25 10.48
C ALA A 675 27.22 -0.80 11.21
N LEU A 676 28.22 -1.39 10.54
CA LEU A 676 29.09 -2.42 11.13
C LEU A 676 29.89 -1.89 12.32
N THR A 677 30.39 -0.66 12.25
CA THR A 677 31.22 -0.07 13.32
C THR A 677 30.41 0.29 14.58
N VAL A 678 29.15 0.68 14.44
CA VAL A 678 28.33 1.16 15.57
C VAL A 678 27.32 0.13 16.08
N ARG A 679 27.23 -1.04 15.42
CA ARG A 679 26.32 -2.14 15.75
C ARG A 679 27.11 -3.44 15.89
N PRO A 680 27.69 -3.73 17.07
CA PRO A 680 28.54 -4.91 17.26
C PRO A 680 27.80 -6.24 17.06
N GLU A 681 26.46 -6.23 17.12
CA GLU A 681 25.64 -7.40 16.82
C GLU A 681 25.54 -7.71 15.32
N ILE A 682 25.95 -6.80 14.43
CA ILE A 682 25.92 -6.97 12.99
C ILE A 682 27.31 -7.42 12.51
N SER A 683 27.40 -8.63 11.97
CA SER A 683 28.65 -9.17 11.40
C SER A 683 28.72 -9.09 9.86
N ALA A 684 27.61 -8.83 9.20
CA ALA A 684 27.53 -8.71 7.75
C ALA A 684 26.34 -7.83 7.33
N ILE A 685 26.50 -7.09 6.24
CA ILE A 685 25.48 -6.22 5.64
C ILE A 685 25.60 -6.29 4.11
N GLY A 686 24.49 -6.10 3.38
CA GLY A 686 24.45 -6.25 1.92
C GLY A 686 23.29 -5.53 1.25
#